data_AF-A0A7I8WGT9-F1
#
_entry.id   AF-A0A7I8WGT9-F1
#
_cell.length_a   1.000
_cell.length_b   1.000
_cell.length_c   1.000
_cell.angle_alpha   90.00
_cell.angle_beta   90.00
_cell.angle_gamma   90.00
#
_symmetry.space_group_name_H-M   'P 1'
#
loop_
_entity.id
_entity.type
_entity.pdbx_description
1 polymer ?
#
loop_
_entity_poly.entity_id
_entity_poly.type
_entity_poly.pdbx_seq_one_letter_code
_entity_poly.pdbx_strand_id
1 'polypeptide(L)'
;MLSSRSLVLLSFIHHCSASIGIFRLYARFNDDPDLSRSFLIDLNTSESFVLNATPFEAKYGKDKVFDPRKSTTFKDLAIPFSEVYSDYGNENSGLASGRVAEDQIEMFSVNFPALFGVVNFVQGSPTEFYGQKFAGRIGFSRKEHKTNLRDKLLRGTPLQVICLEVNVPQAGGLVYAVIVLGRYHYDEYNFYTKIKALPSVNGDWEMRLDKISIGNSTLKLSASSVISSTYDGIGVPSRYFNSVIRMLDAKFDPKNNRFIVDCAQNVPIKISVNGIEIPIQFDAFTKRIQGNECVLNIRNVGQPQFILGLPFFTNNGICLNFDGDEIHFYKARGPTVNLEAGNFVEEDGSMAVDSEDRKGDEDKESEEIIANDETIQYLVEIPEDVEKTGFSFRKLWAFTGPGFLMSIAYLDPGNIESDLQSGATARYQLLWVLLFAHVLGFALQLLSAQLGVVSGRHMAEVSRELYPRWPRYALWIMVEIAIIGSDMQEVIGTAVAIYMLSYGKVSLLFGVLITMLDTLTFLFIDHFGFRKLEGFFAFLIALMAITFGFEFFMVQPDAVDLAKGIFIPWCSGCGQEEFLQGVSVVGAVIMPHNLYLHSALVKSRRIDRKRKKAVEEATFYYGVESGIALICSFIINMFVVGVFAHGLYDKSNLEVRETCNNRDVLDPTLFPMDNSTVEADLYRGGIFLECTFGKATLIVWGIGILASGQSSTMTGTYAGQFVMEGFLHMKWPRWRRVMVTRLIAIIPTVVVTLFAEGVRSLTGMNDLLNCVQMIILPFALLPIITFTANYNVMFEYKTGKKTQFAALTVSLIVIGINLYFSTGMIFSWFGTSWTIYLMLAPPIIVYVLFVIYLFIVCLQIMGICSTRVLNFNFLRAELGTISIKPLWQPESPNSCSGTAIVPTLASPI
;
A
#
# COMPACT_ATOMS: atom_id res chain seq x y z
N MET A 1 8.55 32.89 -10.93
CA MET A 1 7.81 32.82 -9.65
C MET A 1 6.32 32.95 -9.95
N LEU A 2 5.61 31.83 -10.15
CA LEU A 2 4.15 31.79 -10.18
C LEU A 2 3.72 30.45 -9.57
N SER A 3 2.89 30.58 -8.54
CA SER A 3 2.48 29.55 -7.59
C SER A 3 1.53 28.54 -8.24
N SER A 4 1.97 27.30 -8.42
CA SER A 4 1.06 26.16 -8.58
C SER A 4 0.57 25.73 -7.19
N ARG A 5 -0.50 26.37 -6.70
CA ARG A 5 -1.28 25.80 -5.60
C ARG A 5 -1.95 24.53 -6.12
N SER A 6 -1.38 23.40 -5.74
CA SER A 6 -1.96 22.08 -5.90
C SER A 6 -3.37 22.09 -5.28
N LEU A 7 -4.40 21.98 -6.12
CA LEU A 7 -5.72 21.60 -5.66
C LEU A 7 -5.60 20.17 -5.11
N VAL A 8 -5.83 20.05 -3.82
CA VAL A 8 -5.84 18.81 -3.05
C VAL A 8 -6.84 17.85 -3.70
N LEU A 9 -6.40 16.62 -3.98
CA LEU A 9 -7.27 15.48 -4.30
C LEU A 9 -8.26 15.29 -3.14
N LEU A 10 -9.50 15.74 -3.32
CA LEU A 10 -10.61 15.39 -2.44
C LEU A 10 -11.51 14.42 -3.19
N SER A 11 -11.36 13.13 -2.88
CA SER A 11 -12.36 12.12 -3.18
C SER A 11 -13.52 12.30 -2.21
N PHE A 12 -14.58 12.97 -2.63
CA PHE A 12 -15.76 13.19 -1.80
C PHE A 12 -16.68 11.98 -1.85
N ILE A 13 -16.78 11.25 -0.73
CA ILE A 13 -17.88 10.34 -0.45
C ILE A 13 -18.81 11.10 0.47
N HIS A 14 -19.98 11.49 0.00
CA HIS A 14 -20.97 12.09 0.88
C HIS A 14 -22.16 11.16 1.04
N HIS A 15 -22.33 10.68 2.27
CA HIS A 15 -23.60 10.14 2.74
C HIS A 15 -24.56 11.32 2.95
N CYS A 16 -25.32 11.68 1.91
CA CYS A 16 -26.46 12.56 2.10
C CYS A 16 -27.56 11.75 2.79
N SER A 17 -27.68 11.91 4.11
CA SER A 17 -28.86 11.45 4.83
C SER A 17 -30.07 12.23 4.29
N ALA A 18 -30.90 11.53 3.53
CA ALA A 18 -32.19 12.03 3.08
C ALA A 18 -33.22 11.02 3.55
N SER A 19 -34.21 11.47 4.30
CA SER A 19 -35.32 10.67 4.84
C SER A 19 -36.23 10.03 3.77
N ILE A 20 -35.88 10.17 2.49
CA ILE A 20 -36.57 9.66 1.31
C ILE A 20 -35.46 9.40 0.29
N GLY A 21 -35.48 8.27 -0.44
CA GLY A 21 -34.46 7.87 -1.42
C GLY A 21 -34.31 8.79 -2.65
N ILE A 22 -34.18 10.09 -2.42
CA ILE A 22 -34.06 11.17 -3.40
C ILE A 22 -32.60 11.60 -3.49
N PHE A 23 -32.06 11.68 -4.70
CA PHE A 23 -30.71 12.12 -4.95
C PHE A 23 -30.61 13.65 -4.93
N ARG A 24 -30.01 14.20 -3.86
CA ARG A 24 -29.82 15.65 -3.69
C ARG A 24 -28.39 16.00 -3.29
N LEU A 25 -27.93 17.18 -3.71
CA LEU A 25 -26.65 17.78 -3.32
C LEU A 25 -26.88 19.13 -2.64
N TYR A 26 -25.99 19.51 -1.74
CA TYR A 26 -26.06 20.78 -1.02
C TYR A 26 -25.02 21.76 -1.57
N ALA A 27 -25.41 23.01 -1.73
CA ALA A 27 -24.56 24.09 -2.17
C ALA A 27 -24.77 25.35 -1.34
N ARG A 28 -23.70 26.09 -1.07
CA ARG A 28 -23.77 27.47 -0.55
C ARG A 28 -23.34 28.43 -1.65
N PHE A 29 -23.96 29.59 -1.67
CA PHE A 29 -23.66 30.65 -2.63
C PHE A 29 -23.19 31.88 -1.87
N ASN A 30 -22.50 32.78 -2.58
CA ASN A 30 -21.93 33.98 -1.97
C ASN A 30 -22.96 35.11 -1.71
N ASP A 31 -24.26 34.86 -1.95
CA ASP A 31 -25.35 35.76 -1.58
C ASP A 31 -25.71 35.66 -0.08
N ASP A 32 -25.58 34.47 0.49
CA ASP A 32 -25.77 34.16 1.91
C ASP A 32 -24.96 32.89 2.27
N PRO A 33 -23.72 33.04 2.76
CA PRO A 33 -22.81 31.91 2.98
C PRO A 33 -23.26 30.97 4.12
N ASP A 34 -24.11 31.44 5.02
CA ASP A 34 -24.64 30.63 6.12
C ASP A 34 -25.78 29.70 5.64
N LEU A 35 -26.35 29.97 4.46
CA LEU A 35 -27.51 29.27 3.93
C LEU A 35 -27.13 28.13 2.98
N SER A 36 -27.34 26.88 3.44
CA SER A 36 -27.17 25.68 2.60
C SER A 36 -28.44 25.35 1.82
N ARG A 37 -28.32 25.23 0.50
CA ARG A 37 -29.44 24.99 -0.42
C ARG A 37 -29.34 23.62 -1.06
N SER A 38 -30.45 22.89 -1.09
CA SER A 38 -30.52 21.54 -1.68
C SER A 38 -30.94 21.58 -3.15
N PHE A 39 -30.19 20.87 -4.00
CA PHE A 39 -30.42 20.70 -5.43
C PHE A 39 -30.76 19.24 -5.75
N LEU A 40 -31.67 19.01 -6.69
CA LEU A 40 -31.94 17.68 -7.22
C LEU A 40 -30.91 17.28 -8.26
N ILE A 41 -30.48 16.02 -8.24
CA ILE A 41 -29.71 15.43 -9.35
C ILE A 41 -30.68 14.96 -10.41
N ASP A 42 -30.48 15.44 -11.65
CA ASP A 42 -31.29 15.08 -12.80
C ASP A 42 -30.44 14.40 -13.89
N LEU A 43 -30.67 13.10 -14.09
CA LEU A 43 -29.95 12.32 -15.10
C LEU A 43 -30.43 12.57 -16.54
N ASN A 44 -31.57 13.24 -16.73
CA ASN A 44 -32.25 13.39 -18.01
C ASN A 44 -32.07 14.79 -18.63
N THR A 45 -31.53 15.74 -17.87
CA THR A 45 -31.22 17.09 -18.35
C THR A 45 -29.74 17.41 -18.20
N SER A 46 -29.16 18.24 -19.08
CA SER A 46 -27.75 18.65 -19.00
C SER A 46 -27.56 19.99 -18.28
N GLU A 47 -28.59 20.83 -18.28
CA GLU A 47 -28.49 22.18 -17.74
C GLU A 47 -28.75 22.23 -16.23
N SER A 48 -27.96 23.04 -15.52
CA SER A 48 -28.09 23.23 -14.07
C SER A 48 -28.61 24.63 -13.77
N PHE A 49 -29.55 24.75 -12.83
CA PHE A 49 -30.20 26.04 -12.54
C PHE A 49 -30.54 26.23 -11.06
N VAL A 50 -30.79 27.49 -10.69
CA VAL A 50 -31.29 27.93 -9.38
C VAL A 50 -32.44 28.94 -9.55
N LEU A 51 -33.39 28.95 -8.62
CA LEU A 51 -34.50 29.91 -8.61
C LEU A 51 -34.03 31.29 -8.14
N ASN A 52 -34.39 32.35 -8.86
CA ASN A 52 -34.15 33.73 -8.43
C ASN A 52 -35.08 34.11 -7.27
N ALA A 53 -34.54 34.76 -6.23
CA ALA A 53 -35.30 35.26 -5.09
C ALA A 53 -36.42 36.22 -5.49
N THR A 54 -36.18 37.08 -6.48
CA THR A 54 -37.12 38.16 -6.85
C THR A 54 -38.53 37.67 -7.17
N PRO A 55 -38.75 36.65 -8.03
CA PRO A 55 -40.08 36.09 -8.27
C PRO A 55 -40.47 34.93 -7.33
N PHE A 56 -39.52 34.28 -6.64
CA PHE A 56 -39.79 32.97 -6.00
C PHE A 56 -39.66 32.94 -4.48
N GLU A 57 -39.04 33.93 -3.84
CA GLU A 57 -38.81 33.92 -2.38
C GLU A 57 -40.12 33.76 -1.59
N ALA A 58 -41.17 34.50 -1.98
CA ALA A 58 -42.49 34.43 -1.33
C ALA A 58 -43.18 33.05 -1.45
N LYS A 59 -42.89 32.28 -2.50
CA LYS A 59 -43.54 30.98 -2.79
C LYS A 59 -42.74 29.77 -2.27
N TYR A 60 -41.41 29.87 -2.28
CA TYR A 60 -40.52 28.76 -1.98
C TYR A 60 -39.73 28.92 -0.68
N GLY A 61 -39.64 30.14 -0.13
CA GLY A 61 -38.83 30.43 1.05
C GLY A 61 -37.41 30.87 0.69
N LYS A 62 -36.76 31.58 1.61
CA LYS A 62 -35.40 32.14 1.44
C LYS A 62 -34.34 31.06 1.23
N ASP A 63 -34.52 29.89 1.86
CA ASP A 63 -33.61 28.74 1.79
C ASP A 63 -33.67 27.97 0.46
N LYS A 64 -34.62 28.30 -0.43
CA LYS A 64 -34.83 27.65 -1.72
C LYS A 64 -34.63 28.59 -2.92
N VAL A 65 -34.09 29.78 -2.70
CA VAL A 65 -33.87 30.78 -3.75
C VAL A 65 -32.51 31.44 -3.60
N PHE A 66 -31.93 31.87 -4.71
CA PHE A 66 -30.68 32.62 -4.78
C PHE A 66 -30.98 34.09 -5.10
N ASP A 67 -30.38 35.04 -4.38
CA ASP A 67 -30.54 36.47 -4.61
C ASP A 67 -29.31 37.06 -5.31
N PRO A 68 -29.35 37.28 -6.63
CA PRO A 68 -28.23 37.82 -7.39
C PRO A 68 -27.78 39.21 -6.93
N ARG A 69 -28.65 39.99 -6.26
CA ARG A 69 -28.34 41.36 -5.85
C ARG A 69 -27.49 41.42 -4.58
N LYS A 70 -27.47 40.33 -3.80
CA LYS A 70 -26.70 40.24 -2.55
C LYS A 70 -25.34 39.61 -2.74
N SER A 71 -25.15 38.82 -3.81
CA SER A 71 -23.84 38.22 -4.11
C SER A 71 -22.85 39.27 -4.65
N THR A 72 -21.66 39.30 -4.06
CA THR A 72 -20.57 40.19 -4.47
C THR A 72 -19.80 39.68 -5.69
N THR A 73 -19.93 38.40 -6.02
CA THR A 73 -19.18 37.72 -7.08
C THR A 73 -20.04 37.36 -8.30
N PHE A 74 -21.33 37.68 -8.25
CA PHE A 74 -22.28 37.39 -9.31
C PHE A 74 -22.01 38.17 -10.61
N LYS A 75 -22.06 37.46 -11.74
CA LYS A 75 -21.96 38.02 -13.09
C LYS A 75 -23.03 37.44 -14.01
N ASP A 76 -23.95 38.27 -14.48
CA ASP A 76 -24.90 37.90 -15.54
C ASP A 76 -24.19 37.88 -16.90
N LEU A 77 -24.22 36.76 -17.60
CA LEU A 77 -23.60 36.62 -18.92
C LEU A 77 -24.56 36.98 -20.06
N ALA A 78 -25.81 37.35 -19.76
CA ALA A 78 -26.85 37.71 -20.72
C ALA A 78 -27.20 36.61 -21.75
N ILE A 79 -26.78 35.36 -21.51
CA ILE A 79 -27.09 34.21 -22.36
C ILE A 79 -28.46 33.65 -21.93
N PRO A 80 -29.47 33.61 -22.82
CA PRO A 80 -30.76 33.03 -22.47
C PRO A 80 -30.66 31.51 -22.30
N PHE A 81 -31.31 31.02 -21.24
CA PHE A 81 -31.43 29.63 -20.88
C PHE A 81 -32.93 29.27 -20.79
N SER A 82 -33.32 28.13 -21.37
CA SER A 82 -34.67 27.59 -21.30
C SER A 82 -34.60 26.09 -21.54
N GLU A 83 -35.06 25.29 -20.58
CA GLU A 83 -35.03 23.83 -20.67
C GLU A 83 -36.31 23.25 -20.07
N VAL A 84 -36.80 22.16 -20.68
CA VAL A 84 -37.98 21.43 -20.21
C VAL A 84 -37.51 20.29 -19.33
N TYR A 85 -37.83 20.38 -18.05
CA TYR A 85 -37.55 19.33 -17.07
C TYR A 85 -38.73 18.37 -17.08
N SER A 86 -38.65 17.36 -17.94
CA SER A 86 -39.70 16.37 -18.10
C SER A 86 -39.53 15.23 -17.10
N ASP A 87 -40.57 14.95 -16.32
CA ASP A 87 -40.65 13.78 -15.44
C ASP A 87 -41.54 12.68 -16.06
N TYR A 88 -41.43 12.50 -17.38
CA TYR A 88 -42.03 11.43 -18.18
C TYR A 88 -43.44 10.97 -17.79
N GLY A 89 -44.36 11.92 -17.61
CA GLY A 89 -45.78 11.65 -17.29
C GLY A 89 -46.18 11.92 -15.85
N ASN A 90 -45.29 12.49 -15.02
CA ASN A 90 -45.65 13.03 -13.71
C ASN A 90 -46.12 14.49 -13.79
N GLU A 91 -46.96 14.92 -12.83
CA GLU A 91 -47.44 16.31 -12.72
C GLU A 91 -46.31 17.33 -12.45
N ASN A 92 -45.12 16.85 -12.08
CA ASN A 92 -43.94 17.65 -11.72
C ASN A 92 -43.06 18.08 -12.90
N SER A 93 -43.50 17.82 -14.14
CA SER A 93 -42.83 18.35 -15.32
C SER A 93 -42.95 19.88 -15.38
N GLY A 94 -41.91 20.55 -15.83
CA GLY A 94 -41.95 22.01 -15.91
C GLY A 94 -40.90 22.64 -16.81
N LEU A 95 -41.26 23.78 -17.38
CA LEU A 95 -40.34 24.64 -18.11
C LEU A 95 -39.68 25.60 -17.14
N ALA A 96 -38.36 25.67 -17.14
CA ALA A 96 -37.61 26.69 -16.42
C ALA A 96 -36.84 27.54 -17.42
N SER A 97 -37.05 28.86 -17.37
CA SER A 97 -36.36 29.82 -18.24
C SER A 97 -35.76 30.99 -17.47
N GLY A 98 -34.58 31.41 -17.91
CA GLY A 98 -33.78 32.41 -17.24
C GLY A 98 -32.56 32.84 -18.04
N ARG A 99 -31.52 33.26 -17.32
CA ARG A 99 -30.22 33.64 -17.91
C ARG A 99 -29.09 32.88 -17.25
N VAL A 100 -28.07 32.53 -18.04
CA VAL A 100 -26.85 31.93 -17.49
C VAL A 100 -26.04 33.02 -16.80
N ALA A 101 -25.59 32.71 -15.59
CA ALA A 101 -24.74 33.58 -14.79
C ALA A 101 -23.56 32.79 -14.21
N GLU A 102 -22.50 33.50 -13.84
CA GLU A 102 -21.35 33.00 -13.10
C GLU A 102 -21.42 33.48 -11.65
N ASP A 103 -21.19 32.59 -10.69
CA ASP A 103 -20.95 32.96 -9.30
C ASP A 103 -20.00 31.96 -8.61
N GLN A 104 -19.47 32.32 -7.44
CA GLN A 104 -18.77 31.40 -6.54
C GLN A 104 -19.78 30.51 -5.82
N ILE A 105 -19.56 29.20 -5.90
CA ILE A 105 -20.36 28.18 -5.23
C ILE A 105 -19.44 27.36 -4.33
N GLU A 106 -19.87 27.12 -3.11
CA GLU A 106 -19.29 26.13 -2.21
C GLU A 106 -20.08 24.82 -2.34
N MET A 107 -19.42 23.76 -2.80
CA MET A 107 -19.92 22.40 -2.70
C MET A 107 -18.81 21.53 -2.10
N PHE A 108 -19.18 20.66 -1.15
CA PHE A 108 -18.22 19.76 -0.49
C PHE A 108 -17.04 20.50 0.16
N SER A 109 -17.27 21.67 0.75
CA SER A 109 -16.21 22.52 1.33
C SER A 109 -15.15 22.99 0.32
N VAL A 110 -15.45 22.93 -0.98
CA VAL A 110 -14.63 23.50 -2.05
C VAL A 110 -15.37 24.64 -2.71
N ASN A 111 -14.72 25.80 -2.74
CA ASN A 111 -15.20 26.98 -3.45
C ASN A 111 -14.68 27.00 -4.88
N PHE A 112 -15.59 27.13 -5.85
CA PHE A 112 -15.22 27.29 -7.25
C PHE A 112 -16.20 28.17 -8.03
N PRO A 113 -15.73 28.90 -9.06
CA PRO A 113 -16.61 29.58 -10.00
C PRO A 113 -17.33 28.56 -10.88
N ALA A 114 -18.66 28.69 -10.96
CA ALA A 114 -19.50 27.87 -11.83
C ALA A 114 -20.54 28.71 -12.59
N LEU A 115 -20.90 28.22 -13.78
CA LEU A 115 -21.94 28.73 -14.65
C LEU A 115 -23.23 27.94 -14.41
N PHE A 116 -24.31 28.63 -14.09
CA PHE A 116 -25.63 28.05 -13.84
C PHE A 116 -26.73 29.00 -14.33
N GLY A 117 -27.91 28.46 -14.63
CA GLY A 117 -29.08 29.25 -14.99
C GLY A 117 -29.72 29.90 -13.76
N VAL A 118 -29.88 31.22 -13.76
CA VAL A 118 -30.73 31.95 -12.80
C VAL A 118 -32.11 32.09 -13.42
N VAL A 119 -33.07 31.35 -12.87
CA VAL A 119 -34.41 31.22 -13.41
C VAL A 119 -35.32 32.31 -12.88
N ASN A 120 -36.02 32.98 -13.79
CA ASN A 120 -36.98 34.05 -13.48
C ASN A 120 -38.42 33.66 -13.83
N PHE A 121 -38.60 32.60 -14.60
CA PHE A 121 -39.91 32.10 -15.00
C PHE A 121 -39.92 30.57 -14.92
N VAL A 122 -40.93 30.04 -14.24
CA VAL A 122 -41.16 28.60 -14.09
C VAL A 122 -42.62 28.33 -14.42
N GLN A 123 -42.85 27.37 -15.31
CA GLN A 123 -44.16 26.80 -15.60
C GLN A 123 -44.17 25.35 -15.12
N GLY A 124 -45.18 24.94 -14.35
CA GLY A 124 -45.20 23.65 -13.65
C GLY A 124 -44.42 23.69 -12.33
N SER A 125 -43.97 22.53 -11.86
CA SER A 125 -43.27 22.35 -10.57
C SER A 125 -41.92 21.62 -10.73
N PRO A 126 -40.99 22.13 -11.56
CA PRO A 126 -39.71 21.47 -11.81
C PRO A 126 -38.80 21.39 -10.57
N THR A 127 -39.05 22.16 -9.50
CA THR A 127 -38.25 22.08 -8.28
C THR A 127 -38.98 21.36 -7.15
N GLU A 128 -40.09 20.68 -7.42
CA GLU A 128 -40.85 19.93 -6.43
C GLU A 128 -40.79 18.43 -6.73
N PHE A 129 -40.44 17.63 -5.72
CA PHE A 129 -40.37 16.18 -5.85
C PHE A 129 -40.70 15.51 -4.51
N TYR A 130 -41.63 14.54 -4.50
CA TYR A 130 -42.19 13.95 -3.26
C TYR A 130 -42.71 14.98 -2.24
N GLY A 131 -43.29 16.09 -2.71
CA GLY A 131 -43.77 17.18 -1.84
C GLY A 131 -42.66 17.99 -1.16
N GLN A 132 -41.39 17.72 -1.48
CA GLN A 132 -40.24 18.53 -1.08
C GLN A 132 -39.91 19.54 -2.17
N LYS A 133 -39.64 20.78 -1.77
CA LYS A 133 -39.18 21.85 -2.66
C LYS A 133 -37.66 21.97 -2.62
N PHE A 134 -37.05 22.21 -3.77
CA PHE A 134 -35.61 22.32 -3.95
C PHE A 134 -35.24 23.70 -4.51
N ALA A 135 -33.98 24.10 -4.32
CA ALA A 135 -33.48 25.38 -4.82
C ALA A 135 -33.28 25.37 -6.34
N GLY A 136 -33.10 24.19 -6.92
CA GLY A 136 -32.79 24.00 -8.32
C GLY A 136 -32.47 22.55 -8.69
N ARG A 137 -31.92 22.34 -9.88
CA ARG A 137 -31.47 21.04 -10.39
C ARG A 137 -30.03 21.10 -10.90
N ILE A 138 -29.32 19.98 -10.80
CA ILE A 138 -28.00 19.75 -11.41
C ILE A 138 -28.14 18.67 -12.47
N GLY A 139 -27.84 19.02 -13.72
CA GLY A 139 -27.97 18.13 -14.86
C GLY A 139 -26.76 17.20 -15.06
N PHE A 140 -27.03 15.91 -15.23
CA PHE A 140 -26.04 14.85 -15.48
C PHE A 140 -26.34 14.03 -16.76
N SER A 141 -27.19 14.54 -17.66
CA SER A 141 -27.35 13.95 -18.99
C SER A 141 -26.09 14.16 -19.85
N ARG A 142 -26.00 13.47 -20.99
CA ARG A 142 -24.88 13.54 -21.94
C ARG A 142 -25.04 14.62 -23.02
N LYS A 143 -26.14 15.38 -23.00
CA LYS A 143 -26.39 16.48 -23.96
C LYS A 143 -25.39 17.62 -23.73
N GLU A 144 -25.09 18.37 -24.78
CA GLU A 144 -24.38 19.65 -24.64
C GLU A 144 -25.15 20.59 -23.71
N HIS A 145 -24.40 21.41 -22.97
CA HIS A 145 -24.95 22.36 -22.00
C HIS A 145 -24.21 23.69 -22.06
N LYS A 146 -24.90 24.76 -21.70
CA LYS A 146 -24.34 26.11 -21.53
C LYS A 146 -23.80 26.33 -20.13
N THR A 147 -24.34 25.62 -19.15
CA THR A 147 -23.90 25.61 -17.76
C THR A 147 -22.74 24.64 -17.58
N ASN A 148 -21.88 24.82 -16.57
CA ASN A 148 -20.67 23.99 -16.39
C ASN A 148 -20.54 23.38 -15.00
N LEU A 149 -21.61 23.43 -14.20
CA LEU A 149 -21.61 22.94 -12.82
C LEU A 149 -21.26 21.45 -12.75
N ARG A 150 -21.83 20.62 -13.63
CA ARG A 150 -21.50 19.19 -13.79
C ARG A 150 -20.00 18.99 -14.05
N ASP A 151 -19.47 19.67 -15.06
CA ASP A 151 -18.08 19.53 -15.46
C ASP A 151 -17.14 19.99 -14.34
N LYS A 152 -17.50 21.05 -13.60
CA LYS A 152 -16.73 21.53 -12.45
C LYS A 152 -16.71 20.52 -11.30
N LEU A 153 -17.81 19.82 -11.07
CA LEU A 153 -17.92 18.76 -10.06
C LEU A 153 -17.08 17.52 -10.42
N LEU A 154 -16.93 17.22 -11.72
CA LEU A 154 -16.14 16.10 -12.21
C LEU A 154 -14.69 16.50 -12.56
N ARG A 155 -14.34 17.79 -12.52
CA ARG A 155 -13.01 18.27 -12.89
C ARG A 155 -12.01 18.02 -11.76
N GLY A 156 -10.94 17.30 -12.08
CA GLY A 156 -9.89 16.97 -11.12
C GLY A 156 -10.09 15.62 -10.41
N THR A 157 -11.15 14.89 -10.75
CA THR A 157 -11.28 13.47 -10.39
C THR A 157 -10.55 12.61 -11.42
N PRO A 158 -9.97 11.47 -11.02
CA PRO A 158 -9.24 10.58 -11.94
C PRO A 158 -10.14 9.91 -12.99
N LEU A 159 -11.45 9.83 -12.71
CA LEU A 159 -12.48 9.28 -13.59
C LEU A 159 -13.65 10.25 -13.67
N GLN A 160 -14.26 10.44 -14.86
CA GLN A 160 -15.51 11.19 -15.00
C GLN A 160 -16.71 10.26 -14.77
N VAL A 161 -16.94 9.90 -13.50
CA VAL A 161 -17.99 8.94 -13.12
C VAL A 161 -18.87 9.50 -12.00
N ILE A 162 -20.18 9.28 -12.10
CA ILE A 162 -21.15 9.44 -11.00
C ILE A 162 -21.81 8.10 -10.68
N CYS A 163 -21.82 7.70 -9.42
CA CYS A 163 -22.53 6.52 -8.92
C CYS A 163 -23.68 6.92 -8.00
N LEU A 164 -24.81 6.23 -8.13
CA LEU A 164 -26.07 6.50 -7.45
C LEU A 164 -26.65 5.18 -6.94
N GLU A 165 -27.02 5.13 -5.66
CA GLU A 165 -27.73 3.99 -5.07
C GLU A 165 -28.63 4.42 -3.92
N VAL A 166 -29.65 3.62 -3.63
CA VAL A 166 -30.53 3.81 -2.46
C VAL A 166 -30.45 2.56 -1.58
N ASN A 167 -30.09 2.76 -0.33
CA ASN A 167 -29.96 1.69 0.64
C ASN A 167 -31.16 1.64 1.57
N VAL A 168 -31.74 0.44 1.71
CA VAL A 168 -32.86 0.17 2.62
C VAL A 168 -32.36 -0.75 3.75
N PRO A 169 -32.30 -0.25 5.00
CA PRO A 169 -31.86 -1.07 6.14
C PRO A 169 -32.85 -2.21 6.41
N GLN A 170 -32.34 -3.41 6.76
CA GLN A 170 -33.18 -4.59 7.04
C GLN A 170 -34.05 -4.46 8.31
N ALA A 171 -33.74 -3.52 9.21
CA ALA A 171 -34.38 -3.35 10.52
C ALA A 171 -35.33 -2.13 10.62
N GLY A 172 -35.96 -1.71 9.51
CA GLY A 172 -36.90 -0.59 9.51
C GLY A 172 -36.26 0.79 9.75
N GLY A 173 -34.95 0.91 9.49
CA GLY A 173 -34.20 2.16 9.58
C GLY A 173 -34.50 3.14 8.44
N LEU A 174 -33.98 4.37 8.57
CA LEU A 174 -34.11 5.42 7.56
C LEU A 174 -33.47 4.98 6.22
N VAL A 175 -34.27 5.03 5.14
CA VAL A 175 -33.77 4.87 3.76
C VAL A 175 -32.90 6.08 3.44
N TYR A 176 -31.71 5.88 2.87
CA TYR A 176 -30.85 6.98 2.45
C TYR A 176 -30.30 6.74 1.03
N ALA A 177 -30.08 7.84 0.32
CA ALA A 177 -29.49 7.85 -1.02
C ALA A 177 -27.99 8.16 -0.94
N VAL A 178 -27.18 7.44 -1.70
CA VAL A 178 -25.73 7.63 -1.78
C VAL A 178 -25.37 8.12 -3.17
N ILE A 179 -24.53 9.16 -3.21
CA ILE A 179 -23.99 9.74 -4.43
C ILE A 179 -22.46 9.72 -4.30
N VAL A 180 -21.79 9.13 -5.28
CA VAL A 180 -20.32 9.07 -5.32
C VAL A 180 -19.84 9.67 -6.63
N LEU A 181 -18.89 10.61 -6.55
CA LEU A 181 -18.30 11.27 -7.72
C LEU A 181 -16.84 10.84 -7.86
N GLY A 182 -16.38 10.70 -9.10
CA GLY A 182 -14.96 10.55 -9.42
C GLY A 182 -14.36 9.16 -9.30
N ARG A 183 -15.16 8.15 -8.95
CA ARG A 183 -14.74 6.75 -8.78
C ARG A 183 -15.93 5.79 -8.88
N TYR A 184 -15.66 4.54 -9.20
CA TYR A 184 -16.66 3.47 -9.13
C TYR A 184 -16.98 3.12 -7.67
N HIS A 185 -18.26 2.88 -7.38
CA HIS A 185 -18.75 2.52 -6.05
C HIS A 185 -19.15 1.04 -5.94
N TYR A 186 -18.38 0.16 -6.57
CA TYR A 186 -18.59 -1.28 -6.53
C TYR A 186 -17.26 -2.05 -6.61
N ASP A 187 -17.26 -3.30 -6.14
CA ASP A 187 -16.17 -4.28 -6.33
C ASP A 187 -16.65 -5.40 -7.27
N GLU A 188 -15.75 -6.32 -7.66
CA GLU A 188 -16.07 -7.47 -8.51
C GLU A 188 -17.23 -8.33 -7.98
N TYR A 189 -17.43 -8.41 -6.65
CA TYR A 189 -18.49 -9.23 -6.05
C TYR A 189 -19.89 -8.63 -6.14
N ASN A 190 -20.00 -7.30 -6.19
CA ASN A 190 -21.28 -6.61 -6.28
C ASN A 190 -21.58 -6.14 -7.70
N PHE A 191 -20.62 -6.27 -8.61
CA PHE A 191 -20.79 -5.88 -10.00
C PHE A 191 -21.75 -6.83 -10.72
N TYR A 192 -22.79 -6.29 -11.34
CA TYR A 192 -23.66 -7.07 -12.21
C TYR A 192 -23.09 -7.11 -13.63
N THR A 193 -23.06 -5.95 -14.29
CA THR A 193 -22.66 -5.85 -15.70
C THR A 193 -22.38 -4.41 -16.08
N LYS A 194 -21.70 -4.22 -17.22
CA LYS A 194 -21.58 -2.92 -17.85
C LYS A 194 -22.06 -2.98 -19.29
N ILE A 195 -22.63 -1.87 -19.74
CA ILE A 195 -23.14 -1.71 -21.09
C ILE A 195 -22.77 -0.34 -21.63
N LYS A 196 -22.72 -0.21 -22.95
CA LYS A 196 -22.61 1.09 -23.60
C LYS A 196 -24.00 1.72 -23.75
N ALA A 197 -24.13 2.98 -23.39
CA ALA A 197 -25.36 3.73 -23.55
C ALA A 197 -25.69 3.93 -25.05
N LEU A 198 -26.97 3.81 -25.40
CA LEU A 198 -27.46 4.05 -26.76
C LEU A 198 -27.38 5.54 -27.10
N PRO A 199 -27.16 5.92 -28.38
CA PRO A 199 -27.23 7.31 -28.79
C PRO A 199 -28.64 7.86 -28.56
N SER A 200 -28.76 8.95 -27.79
CA SER A 200 -30.03 9.62 -27.51
C SER A 200 -29.97 11.07 -27.98
N VAL A 201 -31.02 11.52 -28.67
CA VAL A 201 -31.14 12.93 -29.14
C VAL A 201 -31.21 13.89 -27.95
N ASN A 202 -31.79 13.45 -26.84
CA ASN A 202 -31.93 14.25 -25.63
C ASN A 202 -30.73 14.11 -24.68
N GLY A 203 -29.73 13.28 -25.04
CA GLY A 203 -28.59 12.95 -24.18
C GLY A 203 -28.94 12.04 -23.01
N ASP A 204 -30.08 11.37 -23.04
CA ASP A 204 -30.52 10.45 -22.00
C ASP A 204 -29.56 9.24 -21.87
N TRP A 205 -29.48 8.69 -20.66
CA TRP A 205 -28.80 7.42 -20.38
C TRP A 205 -29.69 6.26 -20.81
N GLU A 206 -29.74 6.03 -22.13
CA GLU A 206 -30.54 5.00 -22.78
C GLU A 206 -29.82 3.66 -22.87
N MET A 207 -30.57 2.56 -22.72
CA MET A 207 -30.08 1.20 -22.93
C MET A 207 -31.16 0.29 -23.51
N ARG A 208 -30.78 -0.90 -23.97
CA ARG A 208 -31.71 -1.91 -24.47
C ARG A 208 -32.08 -2.91 -23.38
N LEU A 209 -33.37 -3.18 -23.21
CA LEU A 209 -33.88 -4.25 -22.35
C LEU A 209 -34.16 -5.50 -23.17
N ASP A 210 -33.61 -6.64 -22.74
CA ASP A 210 -33.75 -7.93 -23.44
C ASP A 210 -35.01 -8.69 -23.02
N LYS A 211 -35.36 -8.61 -21.73
CA LYS A 211 -36.41 -9.41 -21.12
C LYS A 211 -36.84 -8.81 -19.78
N ILE A 212 -38.12 -8.96 -19.43
CA ILE A 212 -38.63 -8.76 -18.08
C ILE A 212 -39.19 -10.09 -17.56
N SER A 213 -38.81 -10.46 -16.34
CA SER A 213 -39.30 -11.66 -15.65
C SER A 213 -40.04 -11.24 -14.38
N ILE A 214 -41.26 -11.75 -14.19
CA ILE A 214 -42.10 -11.50 -13.00
C ILE A 214 -42.63 -12.86 -12.55
N GLY A 215 -42.15 -13.32 -11.39
CA GLY A 215 -42.40 -14.68 -10.93
C GLY A 215 -41.93 -15.73 -11.95
N ASN A 216 -42.82 -16.63 -12.35
CA ASN A 216 -42.55 -17.65 -13.38
C ASN A 216 -42.84 -17.18 -14.80
N SER A 217 -43.41 -15.99 -14.97
CA SER A 217 -43.77 -15.44 -16.28
C SER A 217 -42.63 -14.61 -16.84
N THR A 218 -42.38 -14.73 -18.14
CA THR A 218 -41.31 -13.97 -18.80
C THR A 218 -41.81 -13.31 -20.08
N LEU A 219 -41.38 -12.08 -20.30
CA LEU A 219 -41.69 -11.27 -21.47
C LEU A 219 -40.38 -10.91 -22.17
N LYS A 220 -40.16 -11.45 -23.38
CA LYS A 220 -39.03 -11.04 -24.21
C LYS A 220 -39.29 -9.64 -24.75
N LEU A 221 -38.28 -8.78 -24.64
CA LEU A 221 -38.35 -7.38 -25.00
C LEU A 221 -37.29 -7.05 -26.05
N SER A 222 -37.58 -6.01 -26.81
CA SER A 222 -36.64 -5.35 -27.69
C SER A 222 -36.97 -3.87 -27.68
N ALA A 223 -36.97 -3.28 -26.48
CA ALA A 223 -37.34 -1.89 -26.24
C ALA A 223 -36.16 -1.13 -25.62
N SER A 224 -36.08 0.16 -25.91
CA SER A 224 -35.17 1.07 -25.18
C SER A 224 -35.71 1.35 -23.78
N SER A 225 -34.81 1.67 -22.87
CA SER A 225 -35.14 2.15 -21.54
C SER A 225 -34.22 3.30 -21.14
N VAL A 226 -34.77 4.28 -20.44
CA VAL A 226 -34.06 5.41 -19.86
C VAL A 226 -33.96 5.24 -18.35
N ILE A 227 -32.81 5.61 -17.80
CA ILE A 227 -32.61 5.72 -16.34
C ILE A 227 -32.97 7.14 -15.90
N SER A 228 -33.76 7.27 -14.84
CA SER A 228 -34.15 8.57 -14.29
C SER A 228 -34.03 8.61 -12.78
N SER A 229 -33.34 9.62 -12.26
CA SER A 229 -33.25 9.92 -10.82
C SER A 229 -34.42 10.76 -10.30
N THR A 230 -35.21 11.32 -11.23
CA THR A 230 -36.32 12.25 -10.95
C THR A 230 -37.67 11.64 -11.24
N TYR A 231 -37.74 10.39 -11.73
CA TYR A 231 -38.97 9.63 -11.89
C TYR A 231 -39.24 8.75 -10.67
N ASP A 232 -40.43 8.89 -10.09
CA ASP A 232 -40.80 8.26 -8.82
C ASP A 232 -41.22 6.80 -8.91
N GLY A 233 -41.50 6.27 -10.11
CA GLY A 233 -42.03 4.92 -10.33
C GLY A 233 -41.28 4.10 -11.38
N ILE A 234 -41.97 3.12 -11.96
CA ILE A 234 -41.50 2.40 -13.15
C ILE A 234 -42.42 2.73 -14.32
N GLY A 235 -41.86 3.32 -15.37
CA GLY A 235 -42.59 3.67 -16.59
C GLY A 235 -42.58 2.52 -17.57
N VAL A 236 -43.77 2.06 -17.98
CA VAL A 236 -43.92 0.95 -18.93
C VAL A 236 -44.60 1.46 -20.21
N PRO A 237 -44.04 1.18 -21.41
CA PRO A 237 -44.67 1.56 -22.67
C PRO A 237 -46.08 0.97 -22.81
N SER A 238 -46.98 1.71 -23.46
CA SER A 238 -48.38 1.29 -23.63
C SER A 238 -48.53 -0.10 -24.25
N ARG A 239 -47.61 -0.50 -25.12
CA ARG A 239 -47.55 -1.82 -25.76
C ARG A 239 -47.38 -2.96 -24.76
N TYR A 240 -46.64 -2.75 -23.68
CA TYR A 240 -46.29 -3.78 -22.69
C TYR A 240 -47.06 -3.64 -21.37
N PHE A 241 -47.68 -2.47 -21.13
CA PHE A 241 -48.34 -2.15 -19.86
C PHE A 241 -49.36 -3.21 -19.42
N ASN A 242 -50.32 -3.55 -20.29
CA ASN A 242 -51.35 -4.53 -19.96
C ASN A 242 -50.78 -5.93 -19.67
N SER A 243 -49.67 -6.31 -20.32
CA SER A 243 -48.99 -7.58 -20.06
C SER A 243 -48.32 -7.58 -18.69
N VAL A 244 -47.61 -6.50 -18.34
CA VAL A 244 -46.94 -6.35 -17.03
C VAL A 244 -47.95 -6.35 -15.89
N ILE A 245 -49.05 -5.60 -16.03
CA ILE A 245 -50.14 -5.55 -15.04
C ILE A 245 -50.78 -6.93 -14.82
N ARG A 246 -51.00 -7.71 -15.89
CA ARG A 246 -51.51 -9.09 -15.78
C ARG A 246 -50.50 -10.03 -15.11
N MET A 247 -49.21 -9.89 -15.40
CA MET A 247 -48.16 -10.71 -14.78
C MET A 247 -48.01 -10.46 -13.28
N LEU A 248 -48.37 -9.27 -12.80
CA LEU A 248 -48.39 -8.88 -11.39
C LEU A 248 -49.72 -9.23 -10.67
N ASP A 249 -50.70 -9.81 -11.37
CA ASP A 249 -52.06 -10.07 -10.86
C ASP A 249 -52.74 -8.83 -10.24
N ALA A 250 -52.52 -7.66 -10.87
CA ALA A 250 -53.00 -6.39 -10.35
C ALA A 250 -54.45 -6.08 -10.75
N LYS A 251 -55.24 -5.63 -9.78
CA LYS A 251 -56.63 -5.19 -9.96
C LYS A 251 -56.68 -3.67 -10.13
N PHE A 252 -57.50 -3.21 -11.07
CA PHE A 252 -57.71 -1.77 -11.26
C PHE A 252 -58.75 -1.25 -10.27
N ASP A 253 -58.39 -0.23 -9.49
CA ASP A 253 -59.29 0.53 -8.62
C ASP A 253 -59.77 1.79 -9.36
N PRO A 254 -60.99 1.78 -9.94
CA PRO A 254 -61.50 2.90 -10.72
C PRO A 254 -61.81 4.15 -9.88
N LYS A 255 -61.94 4.02 -8.54
CA LYS A 255 -62.26 5.18 -7.67
C LYS A 255 -61.07 6.13 -7.53
N ASN A 256 -59.86 5.58 -7.49
CA ASN A 256 -58.62 6.34 -7.27
C ASN A 256 -57.68 6.27 -8.48
N ASN A 257 -58.14 5.72 -9.61
CA ASN A 257 -57.39 5.55 -10.85
C ASN A 257 -55.99 4.92 -10.65
N ARG A 258 -55.93 3.81 -9.90
CA ARG A 258 -54.68 3.14 -9.51
C ARG A 258 -54.79 1.63 -9.60
N PHE A 259 -53.66 0.94 -9.69
CA PHE A 259 -53.60 -0.52 -9.67
C PHE A 259 -53.20 -1.02 -8.28
N ILE A 260 -53.87 -2.06 -7.79
CA ILE A 260 -53.69 -2.65 -6.47
C ILE A 260 -53.32 -4.13 -6.61
N VAL A 261 -52.39 -4.60 -5.79
CA VAL A 261 -51.92 -5.98 -5.68
C VAL A 261 -51.97 -6.46 -4.23
N ASP A 262 -51.94 -7.77 -4.02
CA ASP A 262 -51.79 -8.36 -2.70
C ASP A 262 -50.34 -8.21 -2.20
N CYS A 263 -50.13 -7.54 -1.08
CA CYS A 263 -48.81 -7.34 -0.49
C CYS A 263 -48.13 -8.67 -0.10
N ALA A 264 -48.88 -9.75 0.18
CA ALA A 264 -48.31 -11.03 0.55
C ALA A 264 -47.64 -11.77 -0.61
N GLN A 265 -47.89 -11.34 -1.86
CA GLN A 265 -47.31 -11.96 -3.05
C GLN A 265 -45.77 -11.82 -3.10
N ASN A 266 -45.23 -10.67 -2.69
CA ASN A 266 -43.80 -10.34 -2.62
C ASN A 266 -42.97 -10.84 -3.84
N VAL A 267 -43.46 -10.61 -5.05
CA VAL A 267 -42.79 -11.05 -6.30
C VAL A 267 -41.95 -9.91 -6.87
N PRO A 268 -40.62 -10.04 -6.96
CA PRO A 268 -39.77 -9.01 -7.56
C PRO A 268 -39.91 -8.97 -9.09
N ILE A 269 -39.68 -7.78 -9.66
CA ILE A 269 -39.54 -7.60 -11.11
C ILE A 269 -38.07 -7.74 -11.45
N LYS A 270 -37.70 -8.67 -12.33
CA LYS A 270 -36.31 -8.80 -12.81
C LYS A 270 -36.20 -8.24 -14.22
N ILE A 271 -35.32 -7.27 -14.41
CA ILE A 271 -35.00 -6.72 -15.74
C ILE A 271 -33.73 -7.38 -16.26
N SER A 272 -33.72 -7.81 -17.52
CA SER A 272 -32.55 -8.41 -18.15
C SER A 272 -31.82 -7.39 -19.02
N VAL A 273 -30.54 -7.21 -18.74
CA VAL A 273 -29.63 -6.33 -19.49
C VAL A 273 -28.40 -7.15 -19.87
N ASN A 274 -28.14 -7.31 -21.17
CA ASN A 274 -27.04 -8.12 -21.70
C ASN A 274 -27.06 -9.56 -21.16
N GLY A 275 -28.27 -10.14 -21.05
CA GLY A 275 -28.48 -11.48 -20.52
C GLY A 275 -28.38 -11.65 -18.99
N ILE A 276 -28.11 -10.57 -18.23
CA ILE A 276 -28.02 -10.58 -16.77
C ILE A 276 -29.32 -10.02 -16.16
N GLU A 277 -29.95 -10.78 -15.26
CA GLU A 277 -31.19 -10.39 -14.60
C GLU A 277 -30.92 -9.59 -13.30
N ILE A 278 -31.33 -8.32 -13.29
CA ILE A 278 -31.21 -7.40 -12.16
C ILE A 278 -32.58 -7.29 -11.45
N PRO A 279 -32.69 -7.62 -10.15
CA PRO A 279 -33.96 -7.62 -9.43
C PRO A 279 -34.34 -6.25 -8.88
N ILE A 280 -35.59 -5.86 -9.07
CA ILE A 280 -36.26 -4.75 -8.38
C ILE A 280 -37.19 -5.36 -7.34
N GLN A 281 -36.93 -5.06 -6.06
CA GLN A 281 -37.69 -5.62 -4.94
C GLN A 281 -39.14 -5.13 -4.93
N PHE A 282 -40.06 -5.97 -4.47
CA PHE A 282 -41.49 -5.67 -4.46
C PHE A 282 -41.81 -4.40 -3.67
N ASP A 283 -41.17 -4.20 -2.52
CA ASP A 283 -41.35 -3.03 -1.66
C ASP A 283 -40.89 -1.72 -2.33
N ALA A 284 -40.03 -1.78 -3.35
CA ALA A 284 -39.52 -0.60 -4.02
C ALA A 284 -40.54 0.05 -4.96
N PHE A 285 -41.44 -0.73 -5.57
CA PHE A 285 -42.45 -0.25 -6.51
C PHE A 285 -43.88 -0.41 -5.97
N THR A 286 -44.05 -0.72 -4.69
CA THR A 286 -45.36 -0.83 -4.06
C THR A 286 -45.48 0.04 -2.81
N LYS A 287 -46.71 0.49 -2.53
CA LYS A 287 -47.01 1.25 -1.31
C LYS A 287 -48.24 0.66 -0.62
N ARG A 288 -48.07 0.17 0.61
CA ARG A 288 -49.16 -0.39 1.40
C ARG A 288 -50.18 0.68 1.78
N ILE A 289 -51.47 0.35 1.67
CA ILE A 289 -52.58 1.24 2.09
C ILE A 289 -53.20 0.74 3.40
N GLN A 290 -54.17 -0.17 3.32
CA GLN A 290 -54.95 -0.70 4.43
C GLN A 290 -55.13 -2.22 4.23
N GLY A 291 -54.94 -3.00 5.28
CA GLY A 291 -54.98 -4.47 5.20
C GLY A 291 -53.79 -5.06 4.44
N ASN A 292 -54.06 -6.01 3.54
CA ASN A 292 -53.05 -6.68 2.70
C ASN A 292 -52.97 -6.10 1.28
N GLU A 293 -53.50 -4.90 1.05
CA GLU A 293 -53.53 -4.25 -0.27
C GLU A 293 -52.39 -3.23 -0.45
N CYS A 294 -51.69 -3.35 -1.58
CA CYS A 294 -50.56 -2.52 -1.98
C CYS A 294 -50.84 -1.82 -3.32
N VAL A 295 -50.62 -0.51 -3.41
CA VAL A 295 -50.69 0.23 -4.68
C VAL A 295 -49.42 0.00 -5.48
N LEU A 296 -49.56 -0.27 -6.78
CA LEU A 296 -48.44 -0.32 -7.71
C LEU A 296 -48.02 1.09 -8.13
N ASN A 297 -46.72 1.37 -8.03
CA ASN A 297 -46.09 2.56 -8.58
C ASN A 297 -45.51 2.27 -9.99
N ILE A 298 -46.37 1.75 -10.87
CA ILE A 298 -46.06 1.44 -12.26
C ILE A 298 -47.06 2.16 -13.15
N ARG A 299 -46.57 2.95 -14.11
CA ARG A 299 -47.43 3.83 -14.93
C ARG A 299 -47.25 3.55 -16.42
N ASN A 300 -48.32 3.77 -17.18
CA ASN A 300 -48.28 3.76 -18.63
C ASN A 300 -47.76 5.11 -19.13
N VAL A 301 -46.55 5.14 -19.68
CA VAL A 301 -45.85 6.41 -19.98
C VAL A 301 -46.13 6.98 -21.37
N GLY A 302 -46.98 6.36 -22.20
CA GLY A 302 -47.31 6.84 -23.55
C GLY A 302 -46.14 6.90 -24.55
N GLN A 303 -44.91 6.77 -24.07
CA GLN A 303 -43.66 6.73 -24.82
C GLN A 303 -43.28 5.29 -25.17
N PRO A 304 -42.48 5.08 -26.23
CA PRO A 304 -42.04 3.74 -26.65
C PRO A 304 -40.98 3.12 -25.72
N GLN A 305 -40.36 3.92 -24.85
CA GLN A 305 -39.27 3.53 -23.97
C GLN A 305 -39.73 3.24 -22.54
N PHE A 306 -39.08 2.26 -21.90
CA PHE A 306 -39.23 2.02 -20.46
C PHE A 306 -38.51 3.10 -19.65
N ILE A 307 -38.97 3.34 -18.43
CA ILE A 307 -38.38 4.34 -17.53
C ILE A 307 -38.08 3.67 -16.21
N LEU A 308 -36.78 3.55 -15.92
CA LEU A 308 -36.28 3.02 -14.66
C LEU A 308 -36.07 4.19 -13.70
N GLY A 309 -37.10 4.46 -12.91
CA GLY A 309 -37.06 5.49 -11.86
C GLY A 309 -36.45 5.01 -10.55
N LEU A 310 -36.73 5.75 -9.47
CA LEU A 310 -36.23 5.48 -8.12
C LEU A 310 -36.40 4.04 -7.61
N PRO A 311 -37.49 3.30 -7.90
CA PRO A 311 -37.59 1.90 -7.48
C PRO A 311 -36.41 1.04 -7.94
N PHE A 312 -35.82 1.34 -9.10
CA PHE A 312 -34.68 0.59 -9.61
C PHE A 312 -33.43 0.75 -8.73
N PHE A 313 -33.19 1.94 -8.18
CA PHE A 313 -32.04 2.24 -7.32
C PHE A 313 -32.15 1.64 -5.91
N THR A 314 -33.30 1.07 -5.56
CA THR A 314 -33.50 0.46 -4.25
C THR A 314 -32.77 -0.88 -4.19
N ASN A 315 -31.70 -0.95 -3.40
CA ASN A 315 -30.76 -2.08 -3.31
C ASN A 315 -29.96 -2.39 -4.60
N ASN A 316 -30.04 -1.53 -5.61
CA ASN A 316 -29.16 -1.56 -6.78
C ASN A 316 -28.48 -0.20 -6.96
N GLY A 317 -27.23 -0.23 -7.40
CA GLY A 317 -26.47 0.95 -7.75
C GLY A 317 -26.19 1.04 -9.24
N ILE A 318 -26.07 2.27 -9.72
CA ILE A 318 -25.69 2.59 -11.10
C ILE A 318 -24.52 3.55 -11.08
N CYS A 319 -23.45 3.22 -11.80
CA CYS A 319 -22.39 4.17 -12.13
C CYS A 319 -22.47 4.56 -13.61
N LEU A 320 -22.42 5.86 -13.88
CA LEU A 320 -22.46 6.45 -15.22
C LEU A 320 -21.07 7.00 -15.53
N ASN A 321 -20.42 6.46 -16.56
CA ASN A 321 -19.10 6.86 -17.01
C ASN A 321 -19.21 7.75 -18.25
N PHE A 322 -18.84 9.02 -18.09
CA PHE A 322 -18.91 10.03 -19.15
C PHE A 322 -17.80 9.88 -20.20
N ASP A 323 -16.62 9.36 -19.84
CA ASP A 323 -15.51 9.19 -20.78
C ASP A 323 -15.75 8.04 -21.77
N GLY A 324 -16.44 6.98 -21.31
CA GLY A 324 -16.68 5.75 -22.09
C GLY A 324 -18.10 5.61 -22.67
N ASP A 325 -19.03 6.51 -22.33
CA ASP A 325 -20.47 6.32 -22.54
C ASP A 325 -20.98 4.99 -21.94
N GLU A 326 -20.49 4.60 -20.76
CA GLU A 326 -20.80 3.30 -20.15
C GLU A 326 -21.74 3.45 -18.94
N ILE A 327 -22.69 2.53 -18.81
CA ILE A 327 -23.59 2.37 -17.66
C ILE A 327 -23.23 1.07 -16.96
N HIS A 328 -22.86 1.16 -15.69
CA HIS A 328 -22.42 0.04 -14.88
C HIS A 328 -23.48 -0.24 -13.82
N PHE A 329 -23.95 -1.47 -13.77
CA PHE A 329 -24.93 -1.93 -12.79
C PHE A 329 -24.24 -2.74 -11.71
N TYR A 330 -24.62 -2.52 -10.47
CA TYR A 330 -24.10 -3.25 -9.34
C TYR A 330 -25.13 -3.34 -8.22
N LYS A 331 -24.90 -4.21 -7.24
CA LYS A 331 -25.71 -4.38 -6.05
C LYS A 331 -25.33 -3.33 -5.01
N ALA A 332 -26.30 -2.56 -4.50
CA ALA A 332 -26.02 -1.49 -3.54
C ALA A 332 -25.39 -2.03 -2.25
N ARG A 333 -24.48 -1.27 -1.65
CA ARG A 333 -23.82 -1.63 -0.39
C ARG A 333 -24.69 -1.17 0.77
N GLY A 334 -25.21 -2.09 1.57
CA GLY A 334 -25.87 -1.74 2.83
C GLY A 334 -24.97 -0.87 3.73
N PRO A 335 -25.53 -0.16 4.73
CA PRO A 335 -24.79 0.83 5.51
C PRO A 335 -23.50 0.26 6.09
N THR A 336 -22.37 0.78 5.62
CA THR A 336 -21.10 0.68 6.32
C THR A 336 -21.17 1.65 7.49
N VAL A 337 -21.31 1.11 8.70
CA VAL A 337 -21.44 1.93 9.89
C VAL A 337 -20.05 2.42 10.29
N ASN A 338 -19.64 3.59 9.81
CA ASN A 338 -18.46 4.29 10.30
C ASN A 338 -18.74 4.85 11.73
N LEU A 339 -18.06 4.32 12.76
CA LEU A 339 -17.88 4.99 14.07
C LEU A 339 -16.80 6.03 13.83
N GLU A 340 -17.21 7.24 13.47
CA GLU A 340 -16.56 8.49 13.86
C GLU A 340 -17.51 9.62 13.44
N ALA A 341 -18.38 10.00 14.37
CA ALA A 341 -19.14 11.24 14.29
C ALA A 341 -19.26 11.80 15.71
N GLY A 342 -18.18 12.43 16.17
CA GLY A 342 -18.27 13.45 17.19
C GLY A 342 -18.69 14.76 16.54
N ASN A 343 -19.91 15.20 16.85
CA ASN A 343 -20.48 16.54 16.70
C ASN A 343 -20.76 17.08 15.28
N PHE A 344 -22.02 16.93 14.85
CA PHE A 344 -22.75 18.05 14.23
C PHE A 344 -23.79 18.53 15.25
N VAL A 345 -23.66 19.80 15.63
CA VAL A 345 -24.59 20.55 16.47
C VAL A 345 -25.71 21.08 15.56
N GLU A 346 -26.96 20.71 15.85
CA GLU A 346 -28.13 21.56 15.57
C GLU A 346 -28.22 22.57 16.73
N GLU A 347 -28.03 23.86 16.43
CA GLU A 347 -28.50 24.93 17.29
C GLU A 347 -30.00 25.11 17.04
N ASP A 348 -30.84 24.84 18.04
CA ASP A 348 -31.89 25.77 18.43
C ASP A 348 -32.47 25.40 19.81
N GLY A 349 -32.47 26.39 20.71
CA GLY A 349 -33.59 26.64 21.63
C GLY A 349 -33.83 25.74 22.85
N SER A 350 -33.20 26.14 23.97
CA SER A 350 -33.82 26.26 25.32
C SER A 350 -34.02 25.05 26.26
N MET A 351 -33.42 25.23 27.45
CA MET A 351 -33.88 24.95 28.83
C MET A 351 -34.18 23.52 29.34
N ALA A 352 -33.34 23.16 30.32
CA ALA A 352 -33.65 22.74 31.70
C ALA A 352 -33.52 21.26 32.12
N VAL A 353 -32.47 21.05 32.93
CA VAL A 353 -32.43 20.43 34.28
C VAL A 353 -32.73 18.93 34.49
N ASP A 354 -31.66 18.30 35.00
CA ASP A 354 -31.51 17.21 35.99
C ASP A 354 -31.50 15.71 35.67
N SER A 355 -30.43 15.13 36.24
CA SER A 355 -30.26 13.84 36.92
C SER A 355 -30.16 12.53 36.13
N GLU A 356 -28.97 11.92 36.25
CA GLU A 356 -28.69 10.50 36.49
C GLU A 356 -29.45 9.45 35.66
N ASP A 357 -28.75 8.73 34.78
CA ASP A 357 -28.18 7.42 35.15
C ASP A 357 -27.35 6.80 33.99
N ARG A 358 -26.52 5.83 34.36
CA ARG A 358 -25.42 5.22 33.59
C ARG A 358 -25.88 3.95 32.83
N LYS A 359 -25.46 3.72 31.57
CA LYS A 359 -24.89 2.46 30.97
C LYS A 359 -25.25 2.17 29.47
N GLY A 360 -24.23 1.72 28.72
CA GLY A 360 -24.30 0.79 27.57
C GLY A 360 -24.04 1.41 26.18
N ASP A 361 -22.78 1.58 25.74
CA ASP A 361 -21.97 0.68 24.85
C ASP A 361 -22.52 0.62 23.41
N GLU A 362 -21.94 1.29 22.39
CA GLU A 362 -20.65 1.02 21.70
C GLU A 362 -20.64 -0.43 21.13
N ASP A 363 -20.74 -0.65 19.81
CA ASP A 363 -19.62 -0.59 18.85
C ASP A 363 -20.09 -0.38 17.38
N LYS A 364 -19.33 0.41 16.60
CA LYS A 364 -19.28 0.34 15.13
C LYS A 364 -17.82 0.04 14.70
N GLU A 365 -17.60 -0.98 13.89
CA GLU A 365 -16.30 -1.27 13.27
C GLU A 365 -15.98 -0.36 12.05
N SER A 366 -15.20 0.69 12.28
CA SER A 366 -13.99 1.10 11.51
C SER A 366 -13.71 0.40 10.14
N GLU A 367 -13.90 1.13 9.05
CA GLU A 367 -13.36 0.79 7.73
C GLU A 367 -11.84 1.05 7.67
N GLU A 368 -11.07 0.02 7.31
CA GLU A 368 -9.62 0.05 7.20
C GLU A 368 -9.15 0.75 5.90
N ILE A 369 -8.22 1.68 6.06
CA ILE A 369 -7.54 2.43 5.00
C ILE A 369 -6.57 1.49 4.26
N ILE A 370 -7.00 0.96 3.10
CA ILE A 370 -6.07 0.36 2.14
C ILE A 370 -5.43 1.50 1.36
N ALA A 371 -4.16 1.79 1.68
CA ALA A 371 -3.30 2.63 0.87
C ALA A 371 -3.20 2.04 -0.55
N ASN A 372 -3.61 2.81 -1.56
CA ASN A 372 -3.28 2.54 -2.96
C ASN A 372 -1.76 2.67 -3.15
N ASP A 373 -1.05 1.57 -2.93
CA ASP A 373 0.37 1.42 -3.19
C ASP A 373 0.56 1.23 -4.71
N GLU A 374 0.82 2.33 -5.43
CA GLU A 374 1.08 2.37 -6.89
C GLU A 374 2.34 1.57 -7.30
N THR A 375 3.07 0.98 -6.36
CA THR A 375 4.36 0.33 -6.62
C THR A 375 4.26 -1.12 -7.11
N ILE A 376 3.16 -1.83 -6.88
CA ILE A 376 3.02 -3.24 -7.29
C ILE A 376 1.93 -3.33 -8.35
N GLN A 377 2.29 -2.98 -9.59
CA GLN A 377 1.35 -2.91 -10.73
C GLN A 377 0.76 -4.28 -11.15
N TYR A 378 1.25 -5.40 -10.61
CA TYR A 378 0.74 -6.75 -10.87
C TYR A 378 0.89 -7.63 -9.62
N LEU A 379 -0.14 -7.71 -8.80
CA LEU A 379 -0.19 -8.65 -7.68
C LEU A 379 -0.35 -10.08 -8.21
N VAL A 380 0.47 -11.02 -7.72
CA VAL A 380 0.34 -12.44 -8.09
C VAL A 380 -0.85 -13.03 -7.33
N GLU A 381 -1.81 -13.58 -8.07
CA GLU A 381 -2.97 -14.27 -7.50
C GLU A 381 -2.60 -15.66 -6.96
N ILE A 382 -3.14 -15.99 -5.79
CA ILE A 382 -2.89 -17.27 -5.13
C ILE A 382 -4.00 -18.25 -5.56
N PRO A 383 -3.66 -19.46 -6.03
CA PRO A 383 -4.67 -20.46 -6.37
C PRO A 383 -5.50 -20.87 -5.14
N GLU A 384 -6.82 -20.71 -5.21
CA GLU A 384 -7.73 -21.24 -4.21
C GLU A 384 -8.04 -22.72 -4.49
N ASP A 385 -7.32 -23.62 -3.81
CA ASP A 385 -7.64 -25.05 -3.81
C ASP A 385 -8.78 -25.29 -2.79
N VAL A 386 -10.01 -25.52 -3.28
CA VAL A 386 -11.26 -25.60 -2.49
C VAL A 386 -11.29 -26.81 -1.52
N GLU A 387 -10.42 -27.82 -1.65
CA GLU A 387 -10.63 -29.11 -0.97
C GLU A 387 -9.39 -29.78 -0.34
N LYS A 388 -8.19 -29.17 -0.29
CA LYS A 388 -7.00 -29.84 0.28
C LYS A 388 -6.49 -29.19 1.57
N THR A 389 -6.65 -29.89 2.69
CA THR A 389 -6.11 -29.55 4.03
C THR A 389 -4.65 -30.03 4.22
N GLY A 390 -3.77 -29.79 3.25
CA GLY A 390 -2.38 -30.24 3.30
C GLY A 390 -1.41 -29.35 2.51
N PHE A 391 -0.11 -29.61 2.68
CA PHE A 391 0.96 -28.92 1.97
C PHE A 391 0.77 -29.02 0.44
N SER A 392 0.70 -27.88 -0.24
CA SER A 392 0.52 -27.82 -1.69
C SER A 392 1.76 -27.21 -2.35
N PHE A 393 2.48 -28.02 -3.14
CA PHE A 393 3.61 -27.56 -3.95
C PHE A 393 3.20 -26.47 -4.96
N ARG A 394 1.94 -26.49 -5.43
CA ARG A 394 1.40 -25.46 -6.32
C ARG A 394 1.27 -24.12 -5.61
N LYS A 395 0.80 -24.13 -4.35
CA LYS A 395 0.75 -22.92 -3.51
C LYS A 395 2.15 -22.46 -3.15
N LEU A 396 3.05 -23.37 -2.75
CA LEU A 396 4.44 -23.04 -2.50
C LEU A 396 5.06 -22.32 -3.71
N TRP A 397 4.87 -22.84 -4.93
CA TRP A 397 5.38 -22.20 -6.14
C TRP A 397 4.80 -20.80 -6.36
N ALA A 398 3.52 -20.57 -6.05
CA ALA A 398 2.90 -19.25 -6.14
C ALA A 398 3.48 -18.25 -5.11
N PHE A 399 3.76 -18.71 -3.89
CA PHE A 399 4.41 -17.89 -2.86
C PHE A 399 5.90 -17.71 -3.09
N THR A 400 6.57 -18.64 -3.77
CA THR A 400 8.01 -18.59 -4.08
C THR A 400 8.34 -17.34 -4.90
N GLY A 401 9.36 -16.60 -4.47
CA GLY A 401 9.87 -15.35 -5.02
C GLY A 401 10.50 -14.49 -3.92
N PRO A 402 9.70 -13.87 -3.01
CA PRO A 402 10.17 -12.93 -1.99
C PRO A 402 11.31 -13.45 -1.11
N GLY A 403 11.27 -14.70 -0.67
CA GLY A 403 12.31 -15.32 0.16
C GLY A 403 13.64 -15.49 -0.59
N PHE A 404 13.60 -15.86 -1.87
CA PHE A 404 14.80 -15.93 -2.72
C PHE A 404 15.38 -14.55 -3.05
N LEU A 405 14.53 -13.54 -3.24
CA LEU A 405 14.99 -12.16 -3.40
C LEU A 405 15.66 -11.63 -2.13
N MET A 406 15.12 -11.98 -0.96
CA MET A 406 15.72 -11.64 0.34
C MET A 406 17.06 -12.36 0.56
N SER A 407 17.18 -13.63 0.16
CA SER A 407 18.39 -14.43 0.40
C SER A 407 19.60 -14.00 -0.43
N ILE A 408 19.38 -13.19 -1.48
CA ILE A 408 20.46 -12.61 -2.30
C ILE A 408 21.33 -11.65 -1.52
N ALA A 409 20.74 -10.90 -0.58
CA ALA A 409 21.52 -10.00 0.26
C ALA A 409 22.49 -10.78 1.19
N TYR A 410 22.30 -12.09 1.36
CA TYR A 410 23.25 -12.96 2.07
C TYR A 410 24.39 -13.45 1.16
N LEU A 411 24.34 -13.12 -0.13
CA LEU A 411 25.28 -13.55 -1.17
C LEU A 411 25.91 -12.36 -1.87
N ASP A 412 25.84 -11.16 -1.29
CA ASP A 412 26.43 -9.96 -1.85
C ASP A 412 27.97 -9.99 -1.69
N PRO A 413 28.71 -9.13 -2.44
CA PRO A 413 30.17 -9.15 -2.37
C PRO A 413 30.71 -8.83 -0.96
N GLY A 414 29.95 -8.06 -0.16
CA GLY A 414 30.28 -7.76 1.24
C GLY A 414 30.32 -9.01 2.12
N ASN A 415 29.30 -9.86 2.02
CA ASN A 415 29.23 -11.10 2.77
C ASN A 415 30.24 -12.15 2.25
N ILE A 416 30.38 -12.29 0.92
CA ILE A 416 31.38 -13.19 0.32
C ILE A 416 32.80 -12.83 0.78
N GLU A 417 33.14 -11.55 0.90
CA GLU A 417 34.46 -11.13 1.38
C GLU A 417 34.66 -11.49 2.86
N SER A 418 33.67 -11.24 3.73
CA SER A 418 33.72 -11.60 5.15
C SER A 418 33.87 -13.12 5.35
N ASP A 419 33.15 -13.91 4.56
CA ASP A 419 33.22 -15.37 4.56
C ASP A 419 34.60 -15.87 4.11
N LEU A 420 35.13 -15.32 3.02
CA LEU A 420 36.47 -15.61 2.51
C LEU A 420 37.55 -15.32 3.57
N GLN A 421 37.48 -14.15 4.22
CA GLN A 421 38.37 -13.77 5.31
C GLN A 421 38.23 -14.71 6.52
N SER A 422 37.01 -15.14 6.84
CA SER A 422 36.77 -16.09 7.94
C SER A 422 37.42 -17.45 7.70
N GLY A 423 37.39 -17.93 6.46
CA GLY A 423 38.09 -19.15 6.07
C GLY A 423 39.61 -18.98 6.18
N ALA A 424 40.15 -17.89 5.64
CA ALA A 424 41.59 -17.64 5.66
C ALA A 424 42.17 -17.49 7.08
N THR A 425 41.44 -16.87 7.99
CA THR A 425 41.92 -16.61 9.36
C THR A 425 41.62 -17.73 10.34
N ALA A 426 40.47 -18.38 10.25
CA ALA A 426 40.00 -19.34 11.27
C ALA A 426 39.73 -20.76 10.74
N ARG A 427 40.14 -21.06 9.50
CA ARG A 427 39.93 -22.35 8.84
C ARG A 427 38.44 -22.72 8.82
N TYR A 428 38.07 -23.82 9.49
CA TYR A 428 36.69 -24.32 9.59
C TYR A 428 36.02 -23.98 10.93
N GLN A 429 36.72 -23.31 11.85
CA GLN A 429 36.26 -23.13 13.24
C GLN A 429 35.09 -22.15 13.36
N LEU A 430 34.89 -21.26 12.39
CA LEU A 430 33.80 -20.27 12.38
C LEU A 430 32.56 -20.72 11.59
N LEU A 431 32.56 -21.93 11.00
CA LEU A 431 31.42 -22.42 10.23
C LEU A 431 30.13 -22.58 11.07
N TRP A 432 30.25 -22.95 12.35
CA TRP A 432 29.10 -23.00 13.25
C TRP A 432 28.57 -21.59 13.56
N VAL A 433 29.44 -20.56 13.58
CA VAL A 433 29.04 -19.16 13.74
C VAL A 433 28.27 -18.71 12.50
N LEU A 434 28.76 -19.04 11.31
CA LEU A 434 28.06 -18.79 10.05
C LEU A 434 26.68 -19.47 10.00
N LEU A 435 26.59 -20.74 10.40
CA LEU A 435 25.32 -21.46 10.49
C LEU A 435 24.37 -20.79 11.50
N PHE A 436 24.86 -20.47 12.69
CA PHE A 436 24.06 -19.81 13.72
C PHE A 436 23.60 -18.42 13.28
N ALA A 437 24.45 -17.66 12.58
CA ALA A 437 24.10 -16.37 11.99
C ALA A 437 22.99 -16.51 10.95
N HIS A 438 23.02 -17.55 10.11
CA HIS A 438 21.93 -17.85 9.16
C HIS A 438 20.63 -18.25 9.87
N VAL A 439 20.70 -19.06 10.95
CA VAL A 439 19.53 -19.43 11.76
C VAL A 439 18.92 -18.20 12.44
N LEU A 440 19.76 -17.32 13.00
CA LEU A 440 19.33 -16.06 13.60
C LEU A 440 18.73 -15.12 12.53
N GLY A 441 19.39 -15.02 11.37
CA GLY A 441 18.90 -14.31 10.19
C GLY A 441 17.52 -14.81 9.78
N PHE A 442 17.33 -16.12 9.65
CA PHE A 442 16.03 -16.73 9.36
C PHE A 442 14.95 -16.34 10.37
N ALA A 443 15.26 -16.38 11.67
CA ALA A 443 14.32 -15.96 12.71
C ALA A 443 13.91 -14.49 12.58
N LEU A 444 14.86 -13.58 12.34
CA LEU A 444 14.59 -12.16 12.15
C LEU A 444 13.83 -11.87 10.84
N GLN A 445 14.17 -12.59 9.77
CA GLN A 445 13.49 -12.49 8.47
C GLN A 445 12.06 -13.01 8.55
N LEU A 446 11.80 -14.06 9.33
CA LEU A 446 10.46 -14.55 9.58
C LEU A 446 9.62 -13.51 10.33
N LEU A 447 10.20 -12.83 11.33
CA LEU A 447 9.53 -11.72 12.04
C LEU A 447 9.21 -10.56 11.09
N SER A 448 10.13 -10.23 10.18
CA SER A 448 9.93 -9.21 9.14
C SER A 448 8.82 -9.59 8.15
N ALA A 449 8.84 -10.81 7.63
CA ALA A 449 7.80 -11.34 6.76
C ALA A 449 6.43 -11.37 7.45
N GLN A 450 6.38 -11.83 8.70
CA GLN A 450 5.17 -11.85 9.51
C GLN A 450 4.58 -10.45 9.70
N LEU A 451 5.42 -9.45 10.00
CA LEU A 451 4.97 -8.06 10.10
C LEU A 451 4.27 -7.61 8.81
N GLY A 452 4.88 -7.84 7.64
CA GLY A 452 4.32 -7.46 6.35
C GLY A 452 3.04 -8.22 5.98
N VAL A 453 2.97 -9.51 6.28
CA VAL A 453 1.81 -10.37 5.99
C VAL A 453 0.62 -10.02 6.89
N VAL A 454 0.85 -9.88 8.19
CA VAL A 454 -0.18 -9.66 9.22
C VAL A 454 -0.70 -8.23 9.18
N SER A 455 0.18 -7.23 9.22
CA SER A 455 -0.23 -5.82 9.27
C SER A 455 -0.61 -5.25 7.91
N GLY A 456 -0.18 -5.90 6.82
CA GLY A 456 -0.31 -5.38 5.46
C GLY A 456 0.52 -4.13 5.16
N ARG A 457 1.32 -3.68 6.13
CA ARG A 457 2.24 -2.55 6.05
C ARG A 457 3.67 -3.06 6.17
N HIS A 458 4.60 -2.44 5.47
CA HIS A 458 6.01 -2.79 5.60
C HIS A 458 6.66 -2.00 6.74
N MET A 459 7.84 -2.45 7.18
CA MET A 459 8.48 -1.95 8.39
C MET A 459 8.71 -0.43 8.41
N ALA A 460 9.04 0.19 7.26
CA ALA A 460 9.19 1.64 7.15
C ALA A 460 7.88 2.44 7.31
N GLU A 461 6.73 1.92 6.84
CA GLU A 461 5.41 2.53 7.06
C GLU A 461 5.05 2.52 8.55
N VAL A 462 5.22 1.36 9.21
CA VAL A 462 4.97 1.21 10.65
C VAL A 462 5.91 2.11 11.47
N SER A 463 7.15 2.25 11.04
CA SER A 463 8.13 3.14 11.69
C SER A 463 7.73 4.60 11.60
N ARG A 464 7.17 5.03 10.46
CA ARG A 464 6.67 6.40 10.27
C ARG A 464 5.48 6.72 11.18
N GLU A 465 4.62 5.74 11.41
CA GLU A 465 3.41 5.89 12.22
C GLU A 465 3.71 5.86 13.72
N LEU A 466 4.63 5.00 14.16
CA LEU A 466 4.97 4.88 15.58
C LEU A 466 5.92 5.99 16.07
N TYR A 467 6.93 6.34 15.27
CA TYR A 467 7.97 7.27 15.69
C TYR A 467 7.64 8.73 15.35
N PRO A 468 7.89 9.67 16.28
CA PRO A 468 7.65 11.09 16.03
C PRO A 468 8.66 11.65 15.00
N ARG A 469 8.39 12.87 14.50
CA ARG A 469 9.08 13.46 13.33
C ARG A 469 10.61 13.36 13.38
N TRP A 470 11.22 13.67 14.52
CA TRP A 470 12.69 13.68 14.66
C TRP A 470 13.30 12.27 14.62
N PRO A 471 12.95 11.33 15.53
CA PRO A 471 13.38 9.93 15.43
C PRO A 471 13.10 9.29 14.08
N ARG A 472 11.96 9.60 13.45
CA ARG A 472 11.61 9.10 12.12
C ARG A 472 12.62 9.49 11.04
N TYR A 473 12.99 10.77 10.96
CA TYR A 473 13.99 11.22 9.99
C TYR A 473 15.38 10.70 10.31
N ALA A 474 15.75 10.63 11.60
CA ALA A 474 17.02 10.02 12.00
C ALA A 474 17.09 8.55 11.57
N LEU A 475 16.02 7.78 11.80
CA LEU A 475 15.93 6.37 11.40
C LEU A 475 16.02 6.21 9.88
N TRP A 476 15.30 7.05 9.12
CA TRP A 476 15.37 7.06 7.66
C TRP A 476 16.80 7.31 7.15
N ILE A 477 17.50 8.33 7.69
CA ILE A 477 18.88 8.64 7.30
C ILE A 477 19.79 7.45 7.58
N MET A 478 19.69 6.81 8.75
CA MET A 478 20.55 5.66 9.07
C MET A 478 20.31 4.49 8.12
N VAL A 479 19.05 4.20 7.77
CA VAL A 479 18.74 3.10 6.83
C VAL A 479 19.20 3.44 5.41
N GLU A 480 19.06 4.68 4.94
CA GLU A 480 19.60 5.11 3.63
C GLU A 480 21.12 5.01 3.57
N ILE A 481 21.83 5.36 4.66
CA ILE A 481 23.29 5.16 4.73
C ILE A 481 23.63 3.67 4.61
N ALA A 482 22.86 2.77 5.21
CA ALA A 482 23.08 1.32 5.03
C ALA A 482 22.85 0.87 3.60
N ILE A 483 21.82 1.39 2.92
CA ILE A 483 21.56 1.06 1.51
C ILE A 483 22.71 1.56 0.63
N ILE A 484 23.14 2.81 0.80
CA ILE A 484 24.28 3.37 0.05
C ILE A 484 25.56 2.58 0.34
N GLY A 485 25.78 2.18 1.59
CA GLY A 485 26.94 1.38 1.96
C GLY A 485 26.97 0.02 1.24
N SER A 486 25.83 -0.65 1.15
CA SER A 486 25.71 -1.93 0.43
C SER A 486 25.85 -1.74 -1.10
N ASP A 487 25.28 -0.68 -1.66
CA ASP A 487 25.43 -0.28 -3.07
C ASP A 487 26.92 -0.03 -3.41
N MET A 488 27.70 0.56 -2.47
CA MET A 488 29.14 0.72 -2.63
C MET A 488 29.88 -0.62 -2.67
N GLN A 489 29.57 -1.58 -1.79
CA GLN A 489 30.20 -2.92 -1.78
C GLN A 489 29.97 -3.65 -3.10
N GLU A 490 28.79 -3.46 -3.67
CA GLU A 490 28.39 -4.04 -4.94
C GLU A 490 29.10 -3.40 -6.16
N VAL A 491 29.25 -2.08 -6.16
CA VAL A 491 30.08 -1.38 -7.16
C VAL A 491 31.52 -1.89 -7.11
N ILE A 492 32.10 -2.05 -5.91
CA ILE A 492 33.46 -2.58 -5.74
C ILE A 492 33.56 -4.00 -6.29
N GLY A 493 32.67 -4.91 -5.86
CA GLY A 493 32.67 -6.31 -6.29
C GLY A 493 32.52 -6.45 -7.80
N THR A 494 31.59 -5.71 -8.41
CA THR A 494 31.37 -5.72 -9.86
C THR A 494 32.56 -5.16 -10.62
N ALA A 495 33.17 -4.07 -10.15
CA ALA A 495 34.36 -3.49 -10.77
C ALA A 495 35.58 -4.43 -10.71
N VAL A 496 35.79 -5.09 -9.55
CA VAL A 496 36.85 -6.09 -9.36
C VAL A 496 36.60 -7.31 -10.25
N ALA A 497 35.36 -7.78 -10.38
CA ALA A 497 35.00 -8.86 -11.28
C ALA A 497 35.29 -8.51 -12.75
N ILE A 498 34.90 -7.33 -13.22
CA ILE A 498 35.18 -6.86 -14.58
C ILE A 498 36.70 -6.74 -14.82
N TYR A 499 37.45 -6.25 -13.84
CA TYR A 499 38.90 -6.16 -13.91
C TYR A 499 39.55 -7.55 -14.11
N MET A 500 39.14 -8.54 -13.32
CA MET A 500 39.63 -9.93 -13.44
C MET A 500 39.19 -10.59 -14.75
N LEU A 501 37.92 -10.48 -15.13
CA LEU A 501 37.38 -11.08 -16.36
C LEU A 501 37.98 -10.49 -17.63
N SER A 502 38.35 -9.21 -17.60
CA SER A 502 39.04 -8.54 -18.72
C SER A 502 40.55 -8.81 -18.75
N TYR A 503 41.08 -9.57 -17.77
CA TYR A 503 42.51 -9.83 -17.57
C TYR A 503 43.31 -8.51 -17.54
N GLY A 504 42.81 -7.53 -16.78
CA GLY A 504 43.44 -6.23 -16.59
C GLY A 504 43.31 -5.24 -17.76
N LYS A 505 42.61 -5.59 -18.85
CA LYS A 505 42.40 -4.68 -20.00
C LYS A 505 41.50 -3.50 -19.65
N VAL A 506 40.48 -3.72 -18.82
CA VAL A 506 39.61 -2.66 -18.31
C VAL A 506 40.14 -2.25 -16.94
N SER A 507 40.54 -0.99 -16.76
CA SER A 507 41.00 -0.52 -15.45
C SER A 507 39.84 -0.49 -14.45
N LEU A 508 40.13 -0.58 -13.15
CA LEU A 508 39.12 -0.50 -12.09
C LEU A 508 38.23 0.74 -12.20
N LEU A 509 38.81 1.90 -12.55
CA LEU A 509 38.06 3.13 -12.74
C LEU A 509 37.00 2.97 -13.84
N PHE A 510 37.37 2.38 -14.98
CA PHE A 510 36.40 2.07 -16.03
C PHE A 510 35.42 0.98 -15.61
N GLY A 511 35.84 0.00 -14.81
CA GLY A 511 34.95 -0.98 -14.18
C GLY A 511 33.85 -0.29 -13.37
N VAL A 512 34.22 0.61 -12.46
CA VAL A 512 33.29 1.41 -11.64
C VAL A 512 32.39 2.31 -12.49
N LEU A 513 32.86 2.85 -13.62
CA LEU A 513 32.00 3.63 -14.52
C LEU A 513 31.02 2.74 -15.31
N ILE A 514 31.43 1.51 -15.67
CA ILE A 514 30.57 0.54 -16.33
C ILE A 514 29.42 0.11 -15.41
N THR A 515 29.61 0.13 -14.09
CA THR A 515 28.54 -0.12 -13.12
C THR A 515 27.49 1.01 -13.05
N MET A 516 27.48 1.96 -13.98
CA MET A 516 26.30 2.80 -14.23
C MET A 516 25.35 2.13 -15.24
N LEU A 517 25.88 1.33 -16.17
CA LEU A 517 25.07 0.64 -17.18
C LEU A 517 24.28 -0.54 -16.60
N ASP A 518 24.75 -1.15 -15.52
CA ASP A 518 24.00 -2.21 -14.84
C ASP A 518 22.67 -1.70 -14.27
N THR A 519 22.62 -0.47 -13.75
CA THR A 519 21.40 0.15 -13.23
C THR A 519 20.37 0.35 -14.34
N LEU A 520 20.84 0.76 -15.53
CA LEU A 520 19.99 0.86 -16.73
C LEU A 520 19.46 -0.52 -17.16
N THR A 521 20.29 -1.55 -17.04
CA THR A 521 19.91 -2.93 -17.33
C THR A 521 18.84 -3.44 -16.36
N PHE A 522 18.97 -3.14 -15.06
CA PHE A 522 17.94 -3.40 -14.06
C PHE A 522 16.62 -2.71 -14.39
N LEU A 523 16.66 -1.40 -14.67
CA LEU A 523 15.49 -0.60 -15.05
C LEU A 523 14.77 -1.16 -16.28
N PHE A 524 15.52 -1.72 -17.23
CA PHE A 524 14.97 -2.39 -18.40
C PHE A 524 14.29 -3.72 -18.04
N ILE A 525 14.88 -4.52 -17.14
CA ILE A 525 14.33 -5.81 -16.70
C ILE A 525 13.06 -5.63 -15.85
N ASP A 526 13.00 -4.62 -14.99
CA ASP A 526 11.83 -4.31 -14.13
C ASP A 526 10.54 -4.09 -14.96
N HIS A 527 10.67 -3.63 -16.21
CA HIS A 527 9.52 -3.44 -17.12
C HIS A 527 8.79 -4.75 -17.48
N PHE A 528 9.44 -5.90 -17.36
CA PHE A 528 8.89 -7.20 -17.81
C PHE A 528 8.04 -7.92 -16.74
N GLY A 529 7.88 -7.35 -15.54
CA GLY A 529 7.01 -7.85 -14.46
C GLY A 529 7.70 -8.78 -13.44
N PHE A 530 7.13 -8.85 -12.23
CA PHE A 530 7.74 -9.53 -11.06
C PHE A 530 8.12 -10.99 -11.28
N ARG A 531 7.30 -11.79 -11.98
CA ARG A 531 7.56 -13.24 -12.12
C ARG A 531 8.80 -13.54 -12.98
N LYS A 532 9.07 -12.72 -14.00
CA LYS A 532 10.27 -12.87 -14.84
C LYS A 532 11.52 -12.40 -14.10
N LEU A 533 11.39 -11.36 -13.29
CA LEU A 533 12.44 -10.84 -12.43
C LEU A 533 12.84 -11.86 -11.34
N GLU A 534 11.87 -12.54 -10.71
CA GLU A 534 12.13 -13.69 -9.82
C GLU A 534 12.89 -14.82 -10.53
N GLY A 535 12.54 -15.12 -11.79
CA GLY A 535 13.25 -16.11 -12.59
C GLY A 535 14.70 -15.72 -12.91
N PHE A 536 14.95 -14.43 -13.15
CA PHE A 536 16.30 -13.90 -13.35
C PHE A 536 17.16 -14.01 -12.08
N PHE A 537 16.59 -13.72 -10.92
CA PHE A 537 17.29 -13.90 -9.65
C PHE A 537 17.61 -15.36 -9.34
N ALA A 538 16.68 -16.27 -9.60
CA ALA A 538 16.93 -17.71 -9.47
C ALA A 538 18.11 -18.16 -10.37
N PHE A 539 18.23 -17.58 -11.57
CA PHE A 539 19.37 -17.81 -12.46
C PHE A 539 20.69 -17.29 -11.85
N LEU A 540 20.73 -16.08 -11.27
CA LEU A 540 21.94 -15.56 -10.63
C LEU A 540 22.37 -16.40 -9.42
N ILE A 541 21.43 -16.83 -8.57
CA ILE A 541 21.73 -17.71 -7.43
C ILE A 541 22.27 -19.06 -7.91
N ALA A 542 21.65 -19.66 -8.94
CA ALA A 542 22.13 -20.90 -9.52
C ALA A 542 23.54 -20.74 -10.12
N LEU A 543 23.83 -19.61 -10.76
CA LEU A 543 25.15 -19.30 -11.30
C LEU A 543 26.20 -19.25 -10.19
N MET A 544 25.94 -18.54 -9.09
CA MET A 544 26.83 -18.50 -7.92
C MET A 544 27.04 -19.88 -7.29
N ALA A 545 25.97 -20.67 -7.13
CA ALA A 545 26.06 -22.02 -6.59
C ALA A 545 26.93 -22.94 -7.47
N ILE A 546 26.83 -22.80 -8.80
CA ILE A 546 27.64 -23.58 -9.75
C ILE A 546 29.10 -23.11 -9.73
N THR A 547 29.37 -21.80 -9.76
CA THR A 547 30.74 -21.28 -9.82
C THR A 547 31.50 -21.55 -8.53
N PHE A 548 30.94 -21.17 -7.37
CA PHE A 548 31.60 -21.40 -6.08
C PHE A 548 31.61 -22.88 -5.70
N GLY A 549 30.57 -23.63 -6.09
CA GLY A 549 30.56 -25.09 -5.94
C GLY A 549 31.66 -25.77 -6.76
N PHE A 550 31.90 -25.31 -7.99
CA PHE A 550 32.99 -25.83 -8.83
C PHE A 550 34.36 -25.62 -8.18
N GLU A 551 34.64 -24.42 -7.65
CA GLU A 551 35.87 -24.14 -6.91
C GLU A 551 36.01 -25.02 -5.66
N PHE A 552 34.93 -25.20 -4.90
CA PHE A 552 34.90 -26.06 -3.72
C PHE A 552 35.25 -27.51 -4.04
N PHE A 553 34.69 -28.08 -5.12
CA PHE A 553 35.01 -29.44 -5.53
C PHE A 553 36.42 -29.57 -6.14
N MET A 554 36.96 -28.52 -6.74
CA MET A 554 38.34 -28.49 -7.24
C MET A 554 39.37 -28.48 -6.12
N VAL A 555 39.11 -27.72 -5.06
CA VAL A 555 40.01 -27.60 -3.90
C VAL A 555 40.01 -28.85 -3.02
N GLN A 556 38.92 -29.65 -3.05
CA GLN A 556 38.78 -30.89 -2.28
C GLN A 556 39.03 -30.74 -0.76
N PRO A 557 38.29 -29.84 -0.06
CA PRO A 557 38.41 -29.69 1.39
C PRO A 557 37.97 -30.98 2.12
N ASP A 558 38.55 -31.22 3.30
CA ASP A 558 38.21 -32.39 4.13
C ASP A 558 36.78 -32.28 4.66
N ALA A 559 35.90 -33.16 4.15
CA ALA A 559 34.49 -33.20 4.50
C ALA A 559 34.25 -33.47 6.00
N VAL A 560 35.14 -34.21 6.66
CA VAL A 560 34.99 -34.54 8.08
C VAL A 560 35.24 -33.29 8.93
N ASP A 561 36.30 -32.55 8.64
CA ASP A 561 36.63 -31.34 9.39
C ASP A 561 35.67 -30.18 9.09
N LEU A 562 35.15 -30.11 7.86
CA LEU A 562 34.06 -29.20 7.50
C LEU A 562 32.78 -29.53 8.30
N ALA A 563 32.37 -30.80 8.32
CA ALA A 563 31.17 -31.24 9.03
C ALA A 563 31.30 -31.04 10.55
N LYS A 564 32.49 -31.31 11.11
CA LYS A 564 32.78 -30.91 12.49
C LYS A 564 32.51 -29.41 12.62
N GLY A 565 33.18 -28.59 11.81
CA GLY A 565 33.16 -27.11 11.85
C GLY A 565 31.77 -26.51 11.87
N ILE A 566 30.83 -27.15 11.16
CA ILE A 566 29.43 -26.71 11.05
C ILE A 566 28.62 -27.05 12.32
N PHE A 567 28.75 -28.26 12.87
CA PHE A 567 27.84 -28.76 13.91
C PHE A 567 28.37 -28.63 15.34
N ILE A 568 29.69 -28.54 15.51
CA ILE A 568 30.32 -28.50 16.82
C ILE A 568 30.73 -27.05 17.08
N PRO A 569 30.18 -26.38 18.10
CA PRO A 569 30.68 -25.08 18.53
C PRO A 569 31.99 -25.29 19.30
N TRP A 570 33.13 -25.25 18.60
CA TRP A 570 34.46 -25.23 19.22
C TRP A 570 35.33 -24.16 18.59
N CYS A 571 36.25 -23.62 19.39
CA CYS A 571 37.27 -22.66 18.96
C CYS A 571 38.56 -23.05 19.68
N SER A 572 39.28 -24.04 19.13
CA SER A 572 40.50 -24.56 19.77
C SER A 572 41.68 -23.69 19.39
N GLY A 573 42.12 -22.83 20.31
CA GLY A 573 43.25 -21.92 20.09
C GLY A 573 42.88 -20.56 19.49
N CYS A 574 41.58 -20.22 19.42
CA CYS A 574 41.15 -18.92 18.91
C CYS A 574 41.66 -17.77 19.77
N GLY A 575 42.37 -16.84 19.14
CA GLY A 575 42.80 -15.58 19.69
C GLY A 575 41.77 -14.48 19.46
N GLN A 576 42.25 -13.24 19.54
CA GLN A 576 41.42 -12.06 19.34
C GLN A 576 40.97 -11.91 17.88
N GLU A 577 41.81 -12.28 16.91
CA GLU A 577 41.53 -12.11 15.47
C GLU A 577 40.41 -13.03 15.00
N GLU A 578 40.41 -14.31 15.38
CA GLU A 578 39.37 -15.27 15.02
C GLU A 578 38.04 -14.92 15.68
N PHE A 579 38.07 -14.43 16.93
CA PHE A 579 36.86 -13.93 17.60
C PHE A 579 36.29 -12.71 16.87
N LEU A 580 37.13 -11.73 16.53
CA LEU A 580 36.72 -10.55 15.77
C LEU A 580 36.16 -10.93 14.39
N GLN A 581 36.74 -11.94 13.73
CA GLN A 581 36.25 -12.44 12.46
C GLN A 581 34.89 -13.15 12.60
N GLY A 582 34.69 -13.95 13.66
CA GLY A 582 33.38 -14.56 13.94
C GLY A 582 32.29 -13.51 14.17
N VAL A 583 32.64 -12.40 14.82
CA VAL A 583 31.76 -11.23 14.98
C VAL A 583 31.45 -10.57 13.63
N SER A 584 32.48 -10.38 12.79
CA SER A 584 32.35 -9.86 11.42
C SER A 584 31.35 -10.68 10.61
N VAL A 585 31.45 -12.01 10.66
CA VAL A 585 30.51 -12.93 9.98
C VAL A 585 29.07 -12.72 10.44
N VAL A 586 28.81 -12.60 11.75
CA VAL A 586 27.44 -12.35 12.25
C VAL A 586 26.89 -11.01 11.76
N GLY A 587 27.73 -9.96 11.75
CA GLY A 587 27.32 -8.63 11.28
C GLY A 587 27.10 -8.56 9.77
N ALA A 588 27.93 -9.25 8.99
CA ALA A 588 27.80 -9.33 7.54
C ALA A 588 26.52 -10.08 7.11
N VAL A 589 26.20 -11.18 7.79
CA VAL A 589 25.01 -12.00 7.52
C VAL A 589 23.70 -11.26 7.85
N ILE A 590 23.67 -10.47 8.93
CA ILE A 590 22.44 -9.78 9.36
C ILE A 590 22.43 -8.35 8.82
N MET A 591 21.94 -8.17 7.60
CA MET A 591 21.85 -6.84 6.98
C MET A 591 20.57 -6.07 7.39
N PRO A 592 20.70 -4.81 7.86
CA PRO A 592 19.56 -4.04 8.36
C PRO A 592 18.55 -3.69 7.25
N HIS A 593 19.01 -3.27 6.08
CA HIS A 593 18.14 -2.87 4.97
C HIS A 593 17.31 -4.07 4.43
N ASN A 594 17.83 -5.29 4.55
CA ASN A 594 17.16 -6.49 4.08
C ASN A 594 15.93 -6.83 4.93
N LEU A 595 15.92 -6.48 6.22
CA LEU A 595 14.73 -6.59 7.07
C LEU A 595 13.60 -5.67 6.60
N TYR A 596 13.93 -4.45 6.14
CA TYR A 596 12.92 -3.56 5.55
C TYR A 596 12.43 -4.10 4.21
N LEU A 597 13.35 -4.58 3.36
CA LEU A 597 13.03 -5.15 2.05
C LEU A 597 12.08 -6.35 2.14
N HIS A 598 12.39 -7.34 2.99
CA HIS A 598 11.59 -8.55 3.07
C HIS A 598 10.15 -8.28 3.56
N SER A 599 9.97 -7.37 4.52
CA SER A 599 8.63 -6.94 4.98
C SER A 599 7.78 -6.31 3.88
N ALA A 600 8.41 -5.74 2.85
CA ALA A 600 7.72 -5.16 1.70
C ALA A 600 7.49 -6.19 0.58
N LEU A 601 8.47 -7.06 0.29
CA LEU A 601 8.37 -8.05 -0.79
C LEU A 601 7.22 -9.04 -0.59
N VAL A 602 6.89 -9.39 0.66
CA VAL A 602 5.74 -10.26 0.97
C VAL A 602 4.39 -9.61 0.60
N LYS A 603 4.31 -8.29 0.42
CA LYS A 603 3.10 -7.60 -0.08
C LYS A 603 2.86 -7.84 -1.58
N SER A 604 3.81 -8.40 -2.32
CA SER A 604 3.66 -8.69 -3.76
C SER A 604 2.63 -9.79 -4.06
N ARG A 605 2.20 -10.56 -3.05
CA ARG A 605 1.17 -11.59 -3.17
C ARG A 605 -0.15 -11.09 -2.57
N ARG A 606 -1.26 -11.34 -3.26
CA ARG A 606 -2.60 -10.91 -2.82
C ARG A 606 -3.11 -11.85 -1.73
N ILE A 607 -2.98 -11.46 -0.46
CA ILE A 607 -3.45 -12.23 0.70
C ILE A 607 -4.75 -11.62 1.22
N ASP A 608 -5.79 -12.45 1.33
CA ASP A 608 -7.04 -12.04 1.97
C ASP A 608 -6.87 -12.03 3.50
N ARG A 609 -6.55 -10.85 4.03
CA ARG A 609 -6.31 -10.66 5.46
C ARG A 609 -7.58 -10.86 6.29
N LYS A 610 -8.79 -10.81 5.71
CA LYS A 610 -10.04 -11.05 6.46
C LYS A 610 -10.20 -12.51 6.91
N ARG A 611 -9.49 -13.44 6.25
CA ARG A 611 -9.52 -14.86 6.62
C ARG A 611 -8.26 -15.21 7.43
N LYS A 612 -8.44 -15.50 8.73
CA LYS A 612 -7.35 -15.94 9.62
C LYS A 612 -6.52 -17.08 9.02
N LYS A 613 -7.19 -18.09 8.47
CA LYS A 613 -6.54 -19.25 7.83
C LYS A 613 -5.64 -18.85 6.64
N ALA A 614 -5.98 -17.81 5.89
CA ALA A 614 -5.18 -17.35 4.77
C ALA A 614 -3.89 -16.65 5.24
N VAL A 615 -3.96 -15.90 6.35
CA VAL A 615 -2.79 -15.26 6.99
C VAL A 615 -1.84 -16.32 7.60
N GLU A 616 -2.39 -17.33 8.28
CA GLU A 616 -1.62 -18.47 8.79
C GLU A 616 -0.96 -19.27 7.67
N GLU A 617 -1.72 -19.55 6.60
CA GLU A 617 -1.22 -20.27 5.42
C GLU A 617 -0.11 -19.49 4.71
N ALA A 618 -0.27 -18.18 4.51
CA ALA A 618 0.74 -17.34 3.90
C ALA A 618 2.01 -17.27 4.78
N THR A 619 1.85 -17.09 6.09
CA THR A 619 2.98 -17.07 7.03
C THR A 619 3.75 -18.38 7.00
N PHE A 620 3.05 -19.51 6.93
CA PHE A 620 3.68 -20.83 6.81
C PHE A 620 4.46 -20.99 5.50
N TYR A 621 3.87 -20.66 4.35
CA TYR A 621 4.56 -20.80 3.06
C TYR A 621 5.75 -19.84 2.93
N TYR A 622 5.64 -18.60 3.41
CA TYR A 622 6.79 -17.68 3.44
C TYR A 622 7.90 -18.15 4.38
N GLY A 623 7.54 -18.78 5.50
CA GLY A 623 8.52 -19.41 6.39
C GLY A 623 9.26 -20.57 5.71
N VAL A 624 8.54 -21.45 5.01
CA VAL A 624 9.14 -22.58 4.27
C VAL A 624 10.04 -22.07 3.14
N GLU A 625 9.55 -21.12 2.34
CA GLU A 625 10.31 -20.54 1.24
C GLU A 625 11.59 -19.85 1.72
N SER A 626 11.47 -18.95 2.71
CA SER A 626 12.63 -18.23 3.28
C SER A 626 13.65 -19.19 3.89
N GLY A 627 13.18 -20.29 4.51
CA GLY A 627 14.04 -21.33 5.05
C GLY A 627 14.83 -22.05 3.96
N ILE A 628 14.17 -22.45 2.86
CA ILE A 628 14.84 -23.07 1.70
C ILE A 628 15.86 -22.10 1.10
N ALA A 629 15.48 -20.83 0.91
CA ALA A 629 16.33 -19.81 0.31
C ALA A 629 17.60 -19.55 1.15
N LEU A 630 17.47 -19.42 2.47
CA LEU A 630 18.62 -19.21 3.36
C LEU A 630 19.49 -20.46 3.53
N ILE A 631 18.93 -21.68 3.42
CA ILE A 631 19.74 -22.90 3.35
C ILE A 631 20.58 -22.90 2.07
N CYS A 632 20.00 -22.52 0.93
CA CYS A 632 20.75 -22.36 -0.31
C CYS A 632 21.88 -21.33 -0.17
N SER A 633 21.60 -20.17 0.42
CA SER A 633 22.64 -19.16 0.67
C SER A 633 23.74 -19.67 1.61
N PHE A 634 23.38 -20.35 2.70
CA PHE A 634 24.34 -20.95 3.61
C PHE A 634 25.28 -21.94 2.91
N ILE A 635 24.76 -22.78 2.01
CA ILE A 635 25.59 -23.74 1.24
C ILE A 635 26.61 -22.99 0.38
N ILE A 636 26.20 -21.89 -0.25
CA ILE A 636 27.09 -21.06 -1.08
C ILE A 636 28.18 -20.42 -0.21
N ASN A 637 27.81 -19.82 0.92
CA ASN A 637 28.75 -19.22 1.86
C ASN A 637 29.74 -20.28 2.41
N MET A 638 29.23 -21.46 2.75
CA MET A 638 30.05 -22.61 3.15
C MET A 638 31.05 -23.02 2.05
N PHE A 639 30.68 -22.98 0.77
CA PHE A 639 31.61 -23.24 -0.33
C PHE A 639 32.76 -22.23 -0.34
N VAL A 640 32.45 -20.94 -0.22
CA VAL A 640 33.46 -19.86 -0.18
C VAL A 640 34.39 -20.04 1.02
N VAL A 641 33.85 -20.17 2.24
CA VAL A 641 34.66 -20.40 3.45
C VAL A 641 35.52 -21.65 3.28
N GLY A 642 34.96 -22.75 2.78
CA GLY A 642 35.66 -24.02 2.61
C GLY A 642 36.86 -23.95 1.66
N VAL A 643 36.71 -23.24 0.55
CA VAL A 643 37.77 -23.01 -0.45
C VAL A 643 38.96 -22.28 0.17
N PHE A 644 38.71 -21.13 0.82
CA PHE A 644 39.80 -20.31 1.35
C PHE A 644 40.33 -20.82 2.69
N ALA A 645 39.53 -21.54 3.47
CA ALA A 645 39.98 -22.26 4.66
C ALA A 645 40.98 -23.37 4.34
N HIS A 646 40.80 -24.08 3.22
CA HIS A 646 41.77 -25.08 2.79
C HIS A 646 42.97 -24.44 2.10
N GLY A 647 42.71 -23.41 1.29
CA GLY A 647 43.72 -22.81 0.41
C GLY A 647 44.67 -21.82 1.08
N LEU A 648 44.16 -20.95 1.96
CA LEU A 648 44.90 -19.79 2.50
C LEU A 648 45.18 -19.86 4.00
N TYR A 649 44.56 -20.77 4.75
CA TYR A 649 44.80 -20.87 6.19
C TYR A 649 46.26 -21.19 6.52
N ASP A 650 46.85 -20.41 7.43
CA ASP A 650 48.27 -20.46 7.83
C ASP A 650 49.28 -20.30 6.67
N LYS A 651 48.87 -19.76 5.52
CA LYS A 651 49.76 -19.47 4.39
C LYS A 651 50.40 -18.09 4.51
N SER A 652 51.71 -18.02 4.26
CA SER A 652 52.45 -16.75 4.14
C SER A 652 52.42 -16.21 2.72
N ASN A 653 52.59 -14.89 2.56
CA ASN A 653 52.66 -14.27 1.23
C ASN A 653 53.80 -14.86 0.37
N LEU A 654 54.93 -15.24 1.00
CA LEU A 654 56.04 -15.92 0.34
C LEU A 654 55.61 -17.25 -0.31
N GLU A 655 54.92 -18.12 0.42
CA GLU A 655 54.49 -19.43 -0.08
C GLU A 655 53.52 -19.31 -1.27
N VAL A 656 52.57 -18.37 -1.16
CA VAL A 656 51.62 -18.10 -2.26
C VAL A 656 52.35 -17.51 -3.47
N ARG A 657 53.30 -16.59 -3.24
CA ARG A 657 54.07 -15.98 -4.31
C ARG A 657 54.92 -16.99 -5.08
N GLU A 658 55.54 -17.95 -4.40
CA GLU A 658 56.30 -19.01 -5.05
C GLU A 658 55.41 -19.85 -5.97
N THR A 659 54.18 -20.14 -5.52
CA THR A 659 53.18 -20.84 -6.33
C THR A 659 52.78 -20.02 -7.56
N CYS A 660 52.59 -18.71 -7.39
CA CYS A 660 52.27 -17.79 -8.49
C CYS A 660 53.39 -17.67 -9.53
N ASN A 661 54.65 -17.63 -9.12
CA ASN A 661 55.80 -17.49 -10.03
C ASN A 661 55.96 -18.69 -10.99
N ASN A 662 55.37 -19.84 -10.66
CA ASN A 662 55.40 -21.03 -11.51
C ASN A 662 54.40 -20.96 -12.68
N ARG A 663 53.56 -19.91 -12.75
CA ARG A 663 52.53 -19.75 -13.78
C ARG A 663 52.49 -18.32 -14.33
N ASP A 664 51.93 -18.17 -15.52
CA ASP A 664 51.61 -16.86 -16.09
C ASP A 664 50.28 -16.37 -15.49
N VAL A 665 50.36 -15.48 -14.49
CA VAL A 665 49.24 -14.96 -13.71
C VAL A 665 49.03 -13.46 -13.95
N LEU A 666 47.83 -12.95 -13.68
CA LEU A 666 47.45 -11.56 -13.99
C LEU A 666 48.32 -10.51 -13.27
N ASP A 667 48.50 -10.65 -11.96
CA ASP A 667 49.36 -9.78 -11.15
C ASP A 667 50.17 -10.62 -10.16
N PRO A 668 51.35 -11.12 -10.58
CA PRO A 668 52.20 -11.89 -9.68
C PRO A 668 52.69 -11.02 -8.53
N THR A 669 52.72 -9.68 -8.69
CA THR A 669 53.30 -8.74 -7.72
C THR A 669 52.41 -8.42 -6.52
N LEU A 670 51.19 -8.93 -6.51
CA LEU A 670 50.18 -8.63 -5.49
C LEU A 670 50.58 -9.10 -4.09
N PHE A 671 51.14 -10.31 -3.97
CA PHE A 671 51.60 -10.88 -2.69
C PHE A 671 53.03 -10.44 -2.40
N PRO A 672 53.31 -9.58 -1.40
CA PRO A 672 54.67 -9.14 -1.11
C PRO A 672 55.61 -10.30 -0.71
N MET A 673 56.91 -10.13 -0.89
CA MET A 673 57.91 -11.12 -0.46
C MET A 673 58.20 -10.97 1.04
N ASP A 674 57.18 -11.18 1.87
CA ASP A 674 57.28 -11.17 3.32
C ASP A 674 56.71 -12.47 3.91
N ASN A 675 57.06 -12.72 5.18
CA ASN A 675 56.63 -13.91 5.90
C ASN A 675 55.38 -13.64 6.75
N SER A 676 54.63 -12.58 6.43
CA SER A 676 53.34 -12.29 7.07
C SER A 676 52.26 -13.20 6.47
N THR A 677 51.21 -13.44 7.25
CA THR A 677 50.03 -14.19 6.80
C THR A 677 49.31 -13.43 5.70
N VAL A 678 48.73 -14.16 4.75
CA VAL A 678 47.99 -13.53 3.64
C VAL A 678 46.68 -12.95 4.16
N GLU A 679 46.51 -11.64 4.08
CA GLU A 679 45.17 -11.04 4.19
C GLU A 679 44.39 -11.33 2.91
N ALA A 680 43.20 -11.91 3.08
CA ALA A 680 42.39 -12.41 1.99
C ALA A 680 41.30 -11.39 1.62
N ASP A 681 41.15 -11.10 0.33
CA ASP A 681 40.11 -10.23 -0.21
C ASP A 681 39.56 -10.78 -1.53
N LEU A 682 38.52 -10.16 -2.10
CA LEU A 682 37.90 -10.64 -3.34
C LEU A 682 38.89 -10.74 -4.53
N TYR A 683 39.87 -9.84 -4.61
CA TYR A 683 40.85 -9.81 -5.69
C TYR A 683 42.00 -10.81 -5.46
N ARG A 684 42.64 -10.76 -4.29
CA ARG A 684 43.69 -11.68 -3.83
C ARG A 684 43.19 -13.11 -3.82
N GLY A 685 41.94 -13.36 -3.43
CA GLY A 685 41.31 -14.68 -3.50
C GLY A 685 41.26 -15.21 -4.93
N GLY A 686 40.84 -14.37 -5.89
CA GLY A 686 40.82 -14.71 -7.31
C GLY A 686 42.22 -15.01 -7.88
N ILE A 687 43.21 -14.17 -7.57
CA ILE A 687 44.61 -14.38 -8.00
C ILE A 687 45.19 -15.64 -7.35
N PHE A 688 44.90 -15.92 -6.09
CA PHE A 688 45.32 -17.16 -5.42
C PHE A 688 44.78 -18.41 -6.15
N LEU A 689 43.49 -18.40 -6.53
CA LEU A 689 42.88 -19.48 -7.31
C LEU A 689 43.54 -19.61 -8.68
N GLU A 690 43.92 -18.50 -9.32
CA GLU A 690 44.68 -18.51 -10.57
C GLU A 690 46.06 -19.17 -10.41
N CYS A 691 46.81 -18.77 -9.36
CA CYS A 691 48.13 -19.31 -9.08
C CYS A 691 48.09 -20.82 -8.84
N THR A 692 47.04 -21.31 -8.17
CA THR A 692 46.94 -22.71 -7.75
C THR A 692 46.34 -23.60 -8.84
N PHE A 693 45.27 -23.15 -9.52
CA PHE A 693 44.47 -23.99 -10.43
C PHE A 693 44.46 -23.49 -11.89
N GLY A 694 44.85 -22.24 -12.12
CA GLY A 694 45.10 -21.67 -13.45
C GLY A 694 44.04 -20.64 -13.87
N LYS A 695 44.15 -20.11 -15.08
CA LYS A 695 43.29 -19.00 -15.55
C LYS A 695 41.79 -19.30 -15.54
N ALA A 696 41.40 -20.58 -15.66
CA ALA A 696 40.00 -20.97 -15.70
C ALA A 696 39.28 -20.68 -14.37
N THR A 697 39.91 -20.93 -13.23
CA THR A 697 39.31 -20.69 -11.90
C THR A 697 39.18 -19.20 -11.60
N LEU A 698 40.13 -18.37 -12.07
CA LEU A 698 39.99 -16.91 -12.01
C LEU A 698 38.72 -16.43 -12.73
N ILE A 699 38.44 -16.98 -13.92
CA ILE A 699 37.25 -16.63 -14.69
C ILE A 699 35.98 -17.10 -13.99
N VAL A 700 35.97 -18.32 -13.45
CA VAL A 700 34.83 -18.87 -12.70
C VAL A 700 34.54 -18.03 -11.45
N TRP A 701 35.58 -17.67 -10.69
CA TRP A 701 35.50 -16.75 -9.56
C TRP A 701 34.94 -15.38 -9.99
N GLY A 702 35.49 -14.79 -11.05
CA GLY A 702 35.03 -13.52 -11.59
C GLY A 702 33.56 -13.53 -12.04
N ILE A 703 33.07 -14.62 -12.66
CA ILE A 703 31.67 -14.78 -13.03
C ILE A 703 30.78 -14.86 -11.78
N GLY A 704 31.21 -15.59 -10.75
CA GLY A 704 30.48 -15.70 -9.47
C GLY A 704 30.35 -14.35 -8.77
N ILE A 705 31.45 -13.59 -8.66
CA ILE A 705 31.44 -12.25 -8.06
C ILE A 705 30.62 -11.26 -8.91
N LEU A 706 30.68 -11.36 -10.24
CA LEU A 706 29.83 -10.53 -11.12
C LEU A 706 28.34 -10.82 -10.90
N ALA A 707 27.96 -12.10 -10.78
CA ALA A 707 26.58 -12.50 -10.51
C ALA A 707 26.09 -12.00 -9.14
N SER A 708 26.94 -12.11 -8.12
CA SER A 708 26.71 -11.56 -6.77
C SER A 708 26.49 -10.04 -6.82
N GLY A 709 27.39 -9.29 -7.46
CA GLY A 709 27.26 -7.84 -7.62
C GLY A 709 25.97 -7.43 -8.34
N GLN A 710 25.67 -8.04 -9.48
CA GLN A 710 24.44 -7.71 -10.22
C GLN A 710 23.16 -8.02 -9.43
N SER A 711 23.17 -9.07 -8.61
CA SER A 711 22.02 -9.42 -7.79
C SER A 711 21.76 -8.40 -6.67
N SER A 712 22.82 -7.85 -6.07
CA SER A 712 22.73 -6.93 -4.94
C SER A 712 22.28 -5.51 -5.34
N THR A 713 22.63 -5.00 -6.54
CA THR A 713 22.13 -3.68 -7.01
C THR A 713 20.62 -3.67 -7.04
N MET A 714 20.02 -4.74 -7.54
CA MET A 714 18.58 -4.84 -7.65
C MET A 714 17.92 -4.85 -6.26
N THR A 715 18.45 -5.59 -5.29
CA THR A 715 17.90 -5.60 -3.92
C THR A 715 18.06 -4.25 -3.22
N GLY A 716 19.19 -3.57 -3.37
CA GLY A 716 19.42 -2.24 -2.81
C GLY A 716 18.45 -1.19 -3.36
N THR A 717 18.17 -1.24 -4.67
CA THR A 717 17.21 -0.32 -5.30
C THR A 717 15.79 -0.48 -4.76
N TYR A 718 15.30 -1.72 -4.59
CA TYR A 718 13.98 -2.00 -4.00
C TYR A 718 13.94 -1.63 -2.52
N ALA A 719 14.97 -2.00 -1.74
CA ALA A 719 15.03 -1.75 -0.30
C ALA A 719 14.87 -0.26 -0.02
N GLY A 720 15.66 0.59 -0.70
CA GLY A 720 15.50 2.02 -0.50
C GLY A 720 14.19 2.59 -1.06
N GLN A 721 13.49 1.89 -1.97
CA GLN A 721 12.23 2.40 -2.52
C GLN A 721 11.19 2.36 -1.43
N PHE A 722 11.03 1.18 -0.85
CA PHE A 722 10.11 0.95 0.26
C PHE A 722 10.52 1.78 1.48
N VAL A 723 11.82 1.92 1.77
CA VAL A 723 12.29 2.78 2.87
C VAL A 723 11.90 4.24 2.61
N MET A 724 12.21 4.80 1.45
CA MET A 724 11.92 6.22 1.17
C MET A 724 10.42 6.51 1.09
N GLU A 725 9.64 5.67 0.41
CA GLU A 725 8.20 5.83 0.29
C GLU A 725 7.48 5.60 1.64
N GLY A 726 7.96 4.64 2.44
CA GLY A 726 7.44 4.40 3.79
C GLY A 726 7.74 5.53 4.76
N PHE A 727 9.00 5.93 4.87
CA PHE A 727 9.41 6.97 5.83
C PHE A 727 8.93 8.37 5.43
N LEU A 728 9.05 8.74 4.15
CA LEU A 728 8.82 10.10 3.67
C LEU A 728 7.47 10.30 2.95
N HIS A 729 6.79 9.24 2.46
CA HIS A 729 5.66 9.32 1.50
C HIS A 729 5.99 10.20 0.29
N MET A 730 7.26 10.23 -0.09
CA MET A 730 7.70 10.96 -1.25
C MET A 730 7.80 10.01 -2.44
N LYS A 731 6.83 10.10 -3.35
CA LYS A 731 6.79 9.29 -4.57
C LYS A 731 7.79 9.85 -5.59
N TRP A 732 8.94 9.18 -5.76
CA TRP A 732 9.92 9.52 -6.81
C TRP A 732 9.82 8.54 -7.97
N PRO A 733 10.01 8.99 -9.22
CA PRO A 733 10.17 8.08 -10.35
C PRO A 733 11.37 7.15 -10.10
N ARG A 734 11.16 5.83 -10.26
CA ARG A 734 12.17 4.79 -9.98
C ARG A 734 13.53 5.10 -10.61
N TRP A 735 13.55 5.47 -11.90
CA TRP A 735 14.77 5.77 -12.63
C TRP A 735 15.58 6.94 -12.04
N ARG A 736 14.91 7.99 -11.55
CA ARG A 736 15.60 9.14 -10.94
C ARG A 736 16.26 8.73 -9.63
N ARG A 737 15.55 7.94 -8.85
CA ARG A 737 16.03 7.48 -7.55
C ARG A 737 17.25 6.57 -7.70
N VAL A 738 17.15 5.54 -8.53
CA VAL A 738 18.26 4.61 -8.79
C VAL A 738 19.50 5.35 -9.30
N MET A 739 19.33 6.30 -10.22
CA MET A 739 20.44 7.12 -10.71
C MET A 739 21.07 7.98 -9.62
N VAL A 740 20.27 8.56 -8.72
CA VAL A 740 20.78 9.39 -7.61
C VAL A 740 21.52 8.56 -6.58
N THR A 741 20.95 7.45 -6.11
CA THR A 741 21.62 6.58 -5.12
C THR A 741 22.91 6.01 -5.68
N ARG A 742 22.90 5.58 -6.94
CA ARG A 742 24.09 5.07 -7.64
C ARG A 742 25.17 6.13 -7.80
N LEU A 743 24.79 7.37 -8.14
CA LEU A 743 25.74 8.48 -8.22
C LEU A 743 26.38 8.77 -6.86
N ILE A 744 25.59 8.75 -5.79
CA ILE A 744 26.10 8.95 -4.43
C ILE A 744 27.05 7.81 -4.02
N ALA A 745 26.75 6.56 -4.36
CA ALA A 745 27.60 5.41 -4.07
C ALA A 745 28.90 5.38 -4.90
N ILE A 746 28.85 5.79 -6.17
CA ILE A 746 30.02 5.76 -7.07
C ILE A 746 31.03 6.87 -6.75
N ILE A 747 30.58 8.04 -6.29
CA ILE A 747 31.47 9.19 -6.02
C ILE A 747 32.61 8.82 -5.05
N PRO A 748 32.36 8.27 -3.84
CA PRO A 748 33.43 7.85 -2.93
C PRO A 748 34.38 6.83 -3.57
N THR A 749 33.84 5.85 -4.29
CA THR A 749 34.63 4.80 -4.94
C THR A 749 35.55 5.37 -6.01
N VAL A 750 35.06 6.31 -6.83
CA VAL A 750 35.87 7.01 -7.85
C VAL A 750 36.95 7.87 -7.19
N VAL A 751 36.60 8.62 -6.15
CA VAL A 751 37.56 9.45 -5.40
C VAL A 751 38.68 8.57 -4.83
N VAL A 752 38.36 7.49 -4.13
CA VAL A 752 39.37 6.57 -3.60
C VAL A 752 40.23 5.99 -4.72
N THR A 753 39.61 5.55 -5.82
CA THR A 753 40.35 4.98 -6.97
C THR A 753 41.31 5.98 -7.62
N LEU A 754 40.96 7.27 -7.67
CA LEU A 754 41.80 8.33 -8.25
C LEU A 754 42.90 8.82 -7.31
N PHE A 755 42.64 8.91 -6.01
CA PHE A 755 43.57 9.48 -5.03
C PHE A 755 44.50 8.45 -4.37
N ALA A 756 44.14 7.16 -4.37
CA ALA A 756 44.86 6.12 -3.61
C ALA A 756 45.62 5.09 -4.47
N GLU A 757 45.84 5.36 -5.77
CA GLU A 757 46.64 4.54 -6.69
C GLU A 757 46.40 3.00 -6.61
N GLY A 758 45.17 2.57 -6.94
CA GLY A 758 44.90 1.20 -7.41
C GLY A 758 44.24 0.23 -6.41
N VAL A 759 43.99 -1.00 -6.90
CA VAL A 759 43.14 -2.08 -6.33
C VAL A 759 43.30 -2.28 -4.82
N ARG A 760 44.51 -2.06 -4.29
CA ARG A 760 44.89 -2.33 -2.89
C ARG A 760 44.12 -1.48 -1.87
N SER A 761 43.63 -0.30 -2.24
CA SER A 761 42.86 0.57 -1.33
C SER A 761 41.34 0.32 -1.39
N LEU A 762 40.84 -0.38 -2.41
CA LEU A 762 39.41 -0.71 -2.53
C LEU A 762 39.03 -1.86 -1.60
N THR A 763 39.96 -2.77 -1.31
CA THR A 763 39.80 -3.85 -0.34
C THR A 763 39.44 -3.32 1.06
N GLY A 764 40.27 -2.45 1.63
CA GLY A 764 40.02 -1.88 2.96
C GLY A 764 38.73 -1.04 3.05
N MET A 765 38.16 -0.66 1.90
CA MET A 765 36.85 0.00 1.87
C MET A 765 35.71 -0.98 2.14
N ASN A 766 35.80 -2.25 1.72
CA ASN A 766 34.74 -3.22 1.99
C ASN A 766 34.65 -3.53 3.50
N ASP A 767 35.79 -3.70 4.16
CA ASP A 767 35.86 -3.87 5.63
C ASP A 767 35.24 -2.68 6.38
N LEU A 768 35.53 -1.45 5.93
CA LEU A 768 34.91 -0.25 6.48
C LEU A 768 33.40 -0.23 6.28
N LEU A 769 32.92 -0.62 5.10
CA LEU A 769 31.49 -0.67 4.79
C LEU A 769 30.78 -1.73 5.64
N ASN A 770 31.39 -2.90 5.86
CA ASN A 770 30.90 -3.90 6.80
C ASN A 770 30.79 -3.34 8.24
N CYS A 771 31.78 -2.59 8.69
CA CYS A 771 31.73 -1.88 9.97
C CYS A 771 30.59 -0.85 10.03
N VAL A 772 30.35 -0.10 8.95
CA VAL A 772 29.22 0.83 8.85
C VAL A 772 27.88 0.07 8.96
N GLN A 773 27.72 -1.09 8.31
CA GLN A 773 26.51 -1.91 8.44
C GLN A 773 26.28 -2.37 9.89
N MET A 774 27.35 -2.76 10.60
CA MET A 774 27.29 -3.15 12.00
C MET A 774 26.80 -2.04 12.93
N ILE A 775 27.26 -0.80 12.70
CA ILE A 775 26.80 0.39 13.43
C ILE A 775 25.31 0.67 13.14
N ILE A 776 24.83 0.37 11.94
CA ILE A 776 23.45 0.67 11.54
C ILE A 776 22.46 -0.42 12.01
N LEU A 777 22.96 -1.62 12.29
CA LEU A 777 22.14 -2.78 12.65
C LEU A 777 21.07 -2.55 13.75
N PRO A 778 21.33 -1.82 14.87
CA PRO A 778 20.32 -1.56 15.89
C PRO A 778 19.06 -0.85 15.37
N PHE A 779 19.20 -0.06 14.31
CA PHE A 779 18.11 0.72 13.68
C PHE A 779 17.16 -0.15 12.84
N ALA A 780 17.48 -1.42 12.62
CA ALA A 780 16.55 -2.40 12.07
C ALA A 780 16.12 -3.41 13.14
N LEU A 781 17.06 -3.92 13.95
CA LEU A 781 16.77 -4.94 14.97
C LEU A 781 15.81 -4.46 16.07
N LEU A 782 16.03 -3.26 16.63
CA LEU A 782 15.16 -2.78 17.70
C LEU A 782 13.74 -2.48 17.20
N PRO A 783 13.54 -1.80 16.05
CA PRO A 783 12.20 -1.59 15.53
C PRO A 783 11.47 -2.89 15.18
N ILE A 784 12.11 -3.91 14.59
CA ILE A 784 11.38 -5.15 14.23
C ILE A 784 10.89 -5.90 15.47
N ILE A 785 11.69 -5.97 16.54
CA ILE A 785 11.28 -6.55 17.82
C ILE A 785 10.15 -5.71 18.43
N THR A 786 10.27 -4.39 18.37
CA THR A 786 9.27 -3.45 18.87
C THR A 786 7.91 -3.63 18.18
N PHE A 787 7.90 -3.70 16.85
CA PHE A 787 6.66 -3.84 16.07
C PHE A 787 6.03 -5.21 16.24
N THR A 788 6.84 -6.27 16.23
CA THR A 788 6.33 -7.64 16.41
C THR A 788 5.85 -7.93 17.86
N ALA A 789 6.34 -7.15 18.82
CA ALA A 789 5.87 -7.18 20.21
C ALA A 789 4.60 -6.34 20.44
N ASN A 790 4.23 -5.45 19.51
CA ASN A 790 3.09 -4.57 19.66
C ASN A 790 1.78 -5.28 19.28
N TYR A 791 0.82 -5.32 20.21
CA TYR A 791 -0.51 -5.90 19.96
C TYR A 791 -1.28 -5.11 18.90
N ASN A 792 -1.09 -3.80 18.84
CA ASN A 792 -1.80 -2.94 17.91
C ASN A 792 -1.34 -3.09 16.45
N VAL A 793 -0.20 -3.75 16.23
CA VAL A 793 0.37 -3.99 14.89
C VAL A 793 0.22 -5.46 14.49
N MET A 794 0.45 -6.39 15.43
CA MET A 794 0.44 -7.83 15.16
C MET A 794 -0.84 -8.55 15.60
N PHE A 795 -1.72 -7.90 16.35
CA PHE A 795 -2.96 -8.48 16.86
C PHE A 795 -2.72 -9.78 17.66
N GLU A 796 -3.54 -10.81 17.40
CA GLU A 796 -3.40 -12.16 17.92
C GLU A 796 -2.06 -12.84 17.53
N TYR A 797 -1.37 -12.37 16.48
CA TYR A 797 -0.08 -12.91 16.03
C TYR A 797 1.11 -12.25 16.73
N LYS A 798 0.87 -11.48 17.80
CA LYS A 798 1.92 -10.90 18.64
C LYS A 798 2.88 -11.99 19.13
N THR A 799 4.17 -11.72 18.97
CA THR A 799 5.24 -12.62 19.41
C THR A 799 5.12 -12.93 20.91
N GLY A 800 5.25 -14.21 21.31
CA GLY A 800 5.15 -14.60 22.72
C GLY A 800 6.27 -14.00 23.58
N LYS A 801 6.00 -13.73 24.87
CA LYS A 801 6.96 -13.05 25.79
C LYS A 801 8.33 -13.74 25.87
N LYS A 802 8.38 -15.07 25.78
CA LYS A 802 9.64 -15.84 25.78
C LYS A 802 10.49 -15.52 24.55
N THR A 803 9.86 -15.53 23.37
CA THR A 803 10.52 -15.21 22.10
C THR A 803 10.92 -13.74 22.04
N GLN A 804 10.09 -12.83 22.57
CA GLN A 804 10.45 -11.41 22.68
C GLN A 804 11.68 -11.21 23.56
N PHE A 805 11.72 -11.84 24.74
CA PHE A 805 12.88 -11.76 25.63
C PHE A 805 14.13 -12.35 24.99
N ALA A 806 14.01 -13.53 24.37
CA ALA A 806 15.11 -14.16 23.65
C ALA A 806 15.63 -13.28 22.50
N ALA A 807 14.74 -12.73 21.66
CA ALA A 807 15.11 -11.84 20.56
C ALA A 807 15.80 -10.57 21.08
N LEU A 808 15.27 -9.96 22.15
CA LEU A 808 15.88 -8.78 22.77
C LEU A 808 17.27 -9.09 23.33
N THR A 809 17.44 -10.21 24.05
CA THR A 809 18.74 -10.63 24.58
C THR A 809 19.74 -10.86 23.47
N VAL A 810 19.36 -11.58 22.42
CA VAL A 810 20.25 -11.84 21.27
C VAL A 810 20.60 -10.53 20.57
N SER A 811 19.64 -9.65 20.31
CA SER A 811 19.92 -8.35 19.72
C SER A 811 20.84 -7.49 20.59
N LEU A 812 20.67 -7.48 21.91
CA LEU A 812 21.58 -6.76 22.80
C LEU A 812 23.01 -7.31 22.76
N ILE A 813 23.17 -8.63 22.68
CA ILE A 813 24.47 -9.28 22.53
C ILE A 813 25.11 -8.85 21.21
N VAL A 814 24.38 -8.95 20.09
CA VAL A 814 24.87 -8.56 18.76
C VAL A 814 25.24 -7.07 18.73
N ILE A 815 24.37 -6.20 19.26
CA ILE A 815 24.62 -4.75 19.31
C ILE A 815 25.86 -4.44 20.16
N GLY A 816 25.99 -5.06 21.34
CA GLY A 816 27.13 -4.84 22.23
C GLY A 816 28.46 -5.30 21.60
N ILE A 817 28.45 -6.47 20.98
CA ILE A 817 29.58 -7.03 20.25
C ILE A 817 29.96 -6.13 19.06
N ASN A 818 28.99 -5.70 18.26
CA ASN A 818 29.22 -4.83 17.10
C ASN A 818 29.79 -3.47 17.52
N LEU A 819 29.33 -2.92 18.65
CA LEU A 819 29.87 -1.68 19.20
C LEU A 819 31.32 -1.83 19.63
N TYR A 820 31.66 -2.94 20.30
CA TYR A 820 33.04 -3.24 20.65
C TYR A 820 33.94 -3.31 19.40
N PHE A 821 33.52 -4.08 18.39
CA PHE A 821 34.24 -4.20 17.12
C PHE A 821 34.43 -2.84 16.43
N SER A 822 33.34 -2.08 16.28
CA SER A 822 33.34 -0.77 15.63
C SER A 822 34.32 0.19 16.32
N THR A 823 34.35 0.20 17.66
CA THR A 823 35.30 1.04 18.40
C THR A 823 36.75 0.62 18.15
N GLY A 824 37.04 -0.69 18.13
CA GLY A 824 38.38 -1.21 17.84
C GLY A 824 38.89 -0.79 16.46
N MET A 825 38.05 -0.89 15.43
CA MET A 825 38.39 -0.49 14.07
C MET A 825 38.60 1.03 13.95
N ILE A 826 37.72 1.84 14.53
CA ILE A 826 37.84 3.31 14.53
C ILE A 826 39.17 3.73 15.21
N PHE A 827 39.55 3.12 16.33
CA PHE A 827 40.81 3.44 17.00
C PHE A 827 42.04 2.96 16.23
N SER A 828 41.95 1.85 15.51
CA SER A 828 43.01 1.40 14.61
C SER A 828 43.25 2.40 13.47
N TRP A 829 42.17 2.93 12.89
CA TRP A 829 42.24 3.81 11.72
C TRP A 829 42.67 5.24 12.03
N PHE A 830 42.06 5.85 13.05
CA PHE A 830 42.35 7.24 13.39
C PHE A 830 43.53 7.35 14.37
N GLY A 831 43.84 6.28 15.12
CA GLY A 831 44.83 6.28 16.17
C GLY A 831 44.27 6.74 17.53
N THR A 832 45.04 6.56 18.59
CA THR A 832 44.59 6.76 19.99
C THR A 832 44.89 8.16 20.54
N SER A 833 44.97 9.18 19.70
CA SER A 833 45.26 10.55 20.17
C SER A 833 44.05 11.19 20.84
N TRP A 834 44.26 11.93 21.94
CA TRP A 834 43.18 12.58 22.70
C TRP A 834 42.30 13.53 21.85
N THR A 835 42.88 14.14 20.82
CA THR A 835 42.17 15.04 19.89
C THR A 835 41.10 14.31 19.08
N ILE A 836 41.34 13.05 18.72
CA ILE A 836 40.39 12.21 17.99
C ILE A 836 39.21 11.82 18.88
N TYR A 837 39.48 11.49 20.16
CA TYR A 837 38.43 11.23 21.14
C TYR A 837 37.51 12.45 21.31
N LEU A 838 38.06 13.65 21.40
CA LEU A 838 37.28 14.89 21.49
C LEU A 838 36.43 15.15 20.24
N MET A 839 36.94 14.80 19.04
CA MET A 839 36.21 14.98 17.78
C MET A 839 35.10 13.92 17.59
N LEU A 840 35.35 12.67 17.99
CA LEU A 840 34.41 11.55 17.81
C LEU A 840 33.40 11.41 18.95
N ALA A 841 33.66 11.98 20.13
CA ALA A 841 32.75 11.87 21.27
C ALA A 841 31.34 12.42 20.97
N PRO A 842 31.14 13.62 20.36
CA PRO A 842 29.80 14.13 20.08
C PRO A 842 28.93 13.21 19.19
N PRO A 843 29.37 12.73 18.02
CA PRO A 843 28.55 11.83 17.20
C PRO A 843 28.30 10.48 17.88
N ILE A 844 29.27 9.93 18.63
CA ILE A 844 29.09 8.69 19.40
C ILE A 844 28.02 8.88 20.48
N ILE A 845 28.03 10.00 21.21
CA ILE A 845 27.02 10.29 22.24
C ILE A 845 25.63 10.39 21.60
N VAL A 846 25.50 11.09 20.47
CA VAL A 846 24.21 11.21 19.75
C VAL A 846 23.71 9.84 19.31
N TYR A 847 24.60 9.01 18.74
CA TYR A 847 24.29 7.66 18.33
C TYR A 847 23.82 6.79 19.51
N VAL A 848 24.58 6.76 20.62
CA VAL A 848 24.26 5.95 21.80
C VAL A 848 22.94 6.40 22.42
N LEU A 849 22.70 7.71 22.52
CA LEU A 849 21.43 8.26 23.01
C LEU A 849 20.26 7.82 22.14
N PHE A 850 20.44 7.78 20.82
CA PHE A 850 19.38 7.35 19.89
C PHE A 850 19.12 5.83 19.97
N VAL A 851 20.15 5.00 20.12
CA VAL A 851 19.99 3.56 20.37
C VAL A 851 19.29 3.30 21.71
N ILE A 852 19.69 4.02 22.77
CA ILE A 852 19.02 3.97 24.08
C ILE A 852 17.55 4.37 23.96
N TYR A 853 17.25 5.41 23.19
CA TYR A 853 15.88 5.83 22.92
C TYR A 853 15.05 4.69 22.29
N LEU A 854 15.52 4.07 21.22
CA LEU A 854 14.84 2.94 20.57
C LEU A 854 14.68 1.75 21.51
N PHE A 855 15.69 1.47 22.33
CA PHE A 855 15.66 0.41 23.32
C PHE A 855 14.61 0.66 24.41
N ILE A 856 14.50 1.89 24.93
CA ILE A 856 13.47 2.26 25.91
C ILE A 856 12.07 2.10 25.31
N VAL A 857 11.86 2.56 24.07
CA VAL A 857 10.57 2.38 23.37
C VAL A 857 10.23 0.89 23.20
N CYS A 858 11.22 0.06 22.84
CA CYS A 858 11.04 -1.40 22.77
C CYS A 858 10.59 -1.99 24.12
N LEU A 859 11.27 -1.64 25.22
CA LEU A 859 10.94 -2.11 26.56
C LEU A 859 9.54 -1.66 27.03
N GLN A 860 9.11 -0.46 26.65
CA GLN A 860 7.78 0.05 26.95
C GLN A 860 6.69 -0.79 26.25
N ILE A 861 6.87 -1.11 24.97
CA ILE A 861 5.91 -1.93 24.21
C ILE A 861 5.86 -3.38 24.72
N MET A 862 7.01 -3.91 25.16
CA MET A 862 7.08 -5.24 25.78
C MET A 862 6.42 -5.26 27.18
N GLY A 863 6.10 -4.11 27.76
CA GLY A 863 5.49 -4.00 29.10
C GLY A 863 6.46 -4.26 30.24
N ILE A 864 7.77 -4.14 29.99
CA ILE A 864 8.84 -4.36 30.99
C ILE A 864 9.14 -3.06 31.75
N CYS A 865 8.97 -1.90 31.11
CA CYS A 865 9.28 -0.59 31.68
C CYS A 865 8.05 0.33 31.74
N SER A 866 7.97 1.19 32.77
CA SER A 866 6.85 2.12 32.96
C SER A 866 6.84 3.23 31.91
N THR A 867 5.65 3.65 31.47
CA THR A 867 5.43 4.72 30.47
C THR A 867 5.91 6.12 30.92
N ARG A 868 6.24 6.31 32.20
CA ARG A 868 6.71 7.61 32.75
C ARG A 868 8.17 7.96 32.43
N VAL A 869 8.98 7.05 31.89
CA VAL A 869 10.43 7.27 31.70
C VAL A 869 10.74 8.32 30.61
N LEU A 870 9.88 8.47 29.59
CA LEU A 870 10.02 9.48 28.52
C LEU A 870 8.99 10.61 28.73
N ASN A 871 9.38 11.62 29.51
CA ASN A 871 8.50 12.73 29.90
C ASN A 871 8.52 13.93 28.93
N PHE A 872 9.36 13.92 27.90
CA PHE A 872 9.45 14.98 26.91
C PHE A 872 8.49 14.76 25.74
N ASN A 873 7.58 15.71 25.50
CA ASN A 873 6.55 15.62 24.46
C ASN A 873 7.09 15.42 23.03
N PHE A 874 8.34 15.82 22.73
CA PHE A 874 8.93 15.66 21.39
C PHE A 874 9.58 14.28 21.16
N LEU A 875 9.85 13.52 22.23
CA LEU A 875 10.45 12.18 22.18
C LEU A 875 9.41 11.07 22.44
N ARG A 876 8.25 11.41 23.02
CA ARG A 876 7.21 10.43 23.30
C ARG A 876 6.74 9.79 21.99
N ALA A 877 7.06 8.52 21.79
CA ALA A 877 6.44 7.70 20.75
C ALA A 877 4.94 7.60 21.05
N GLU A 878 4.10 7.63 20.01
CA GLU A 878 2.65 7.53 20.17
C GLU A 878 2.23 6.09 20.47
N LEU A 879 2.60 5.65 21.67
CA LEU A 879 2.36 4.34 22.24
C LEU A 879 0.89 4.25 22.67
N GLY A 880 -0.02 4.14 21.71
CA GLY A 880 -1.44 3.93 21.98
C GLY A 880 -2.44 4.47 20.95
N THR A 881 -2.01 5.27 19.96
CA THR A 881 -2.92 5.85 18.94
C THR A 881 -3.02 5.02 17.67
N ILE A 882 -2.08 4.09 17.47
CA ILE A 882 -2.17 3.11 16.38
C ILE A 882 -3.25 2.11 16.78
N SER A 883 -4.47 2.29 16.29
CA SER A 883 -5.50 1.25 16.26
C SER A 883 -5.60 0.77 14.82
N ILE A 884 -4.70 -0.14 14.43
CA ILE A 884 -5.02 -1.03 13.31
C ILE A 884 -6.01 -2.02 13.92
N LYS A 885 -7.06 -2.43 13.20
CA LYS A 885 -8.04 -3.42 13.69
C LYS A 885 -7.84 -4.74 12.95
N PRO A 886 -7.89 -5.89 13.64
CA PRO A 886 -7.66 -7.17 12.99
C PRO A 886 -8.84 -7.47 12.06
N LEU A 887 -8.63 -7.38 10.75
CA LEU A 887 -9.65 -7.62 9.72
C LEU A 887 -10.34 -9.01 9.78
N TRP A 888 -9.81 -9.94 10.57
CA TRP A 888 -10.24 -11.34 10.66
C TRP A 888 -10.91 -11.73 11.98
N GLN A 889 -10.96 -10.85 12.98
CA GLN A 889 -11.79 -11.09 14.16
C GLN A 889 -13.21 -10.58 13.86
N PRO A 890 -14.25 -11.41 13.98
CA PRO A 890 -15.61 -10.89 14.06
C PRO A 890 -15.76 -10.09 15.36
N GLU A 891 -16.37 -8.92 15.27
CA GLU A 891 -16.87 -8.11 16.39
C GLU A 891 -17.46 -9.04 17.48
N SER A 892 -16.76 -9.19 18.61
CA SER A 892 -17.27 -10.02 19.71
C SER A 892 -18.35 -9.22 20.42
N PRO A 893 -19.61 -9.70 20.50
CA PRO A 893 -20.60 -9.04 21.33
C PRO A 893 -20.21 -9.27 22.79
N ASN A 894 -19.94 -8.18 23.50
CA ASN A 894 -19.66 -8.08 24.94
C ASN A 894 -18.17 -8.14 25.37
N SER A 895 -17.54 -6.98 25.51
CA SER A 895 -16.66 -6.72 26.65
C SER A 895 -16.68 -5.25 27.06
N CYS A 896 -17.75 -4.84 27.74
CA CYS A 896 -17.78 -3.64 28.55
C CYS A 896 -16.77 -3.80 29.69
N SER A 897 -15.63 -3.09 29.67
CA SER A 897 -14.80 -2.91 30.86
C SER A 897 -14.56 -1.43 31.10
N GLY A 898 -15.46 -0.82 31.87
CA GLY A 898 -15.29 0.54 32.37
C GLY A 898 -14.14 0.60 33.38
N THR A 899 -13.19 1.50 33.14
CA THR A 899 -12.18 1.91 34.11
C THR A 899 -12.77 2.92 35.08
N ALA A 900 -12.85 2.52 36.36
CA ALA A 900 -13.30 3.35 37.46
C ALA A 900 -12.31 4.50 37.75
N ILE A 901 -12.81 5.73 37.72
CA ILE A 901 -12.17 6.90 38.32
C ILE A 901 -12.69 7.02 39.76
N VAL A 902 -11.79 6.92 40.74
CA VAL A 902 -12.07 7.21 42.16
C VAL A 902 -11.88 8.72 42.40
N PRO A 903 -12.85 9.46 42.95
CA PRO A 903 -12.70 10.87 43.28
C PRO A 903 -12.09 11.03 44.67
N THR A 904 -11.02 11.83 44.77
CA THR A 904 -10.51 12.36 46.04
C THR A 904 -11.39 13.52 46.51
N LEU A 905 -12.12 13.30 47.60
CA LEU A 905 -12.70 14.37 48.42
C LEU A 905 -11.59 15.05 49.24
N ALA A 906 -11.51 16.37 49.14
CA ALA A 906 -10.84 17.21 50.13
C ALA A 906 -11.82 17.56 51.26
N SER A 907 -11.35 17.49 52.51
CA SER A 907 -11.87 18.25 53.66
C SER A 907 -10.89 18.13 54.84
N PRO A 908 -10.98 18.97 55.88
CA PRO A 908 -10.59 20.38 55.85
C PRO A 908 -9.57 20.70 56.98
N ILE A 909 -8.85 21.82 56.81
CA ILE A 909 -8.22 22.76 57.78
C ILE A 909 -7.04 23.44 57.09
#